data_AF-A0A9Q0GCZ8-F1
#
_entry.id   AF-A0A9Q0GCZ8-F1
#
_cell.length_a   1.000
_cell.length_b   1.000
_cell.length_c   1.000
_cell.angle_alpha   90.00
_cell.angle_beta   90.00
_cell.angle_gamma   90.00
#
_symmetry.space_group_name_H-M   'P 1'
#
loop_
_entity.id
_entity.type
_entity.pdbx_description
1 polymer ?
#
loop_
_entity_poly.entity_id
_entity_poly.type
_entity_poly.pdbx_seq_one_letter_code
_entity_poly.pdbx_strand_id
1 'polypeptide(L)'
;MTTKTEMSRNPYNIPWKFKLLAPLSSFLYDLVLRRDGSVNRFLATICDLKTSPSPMKPVNGVTSTDITVDESRNLWFRLYTPKPTSTEPETGIPVIFYFHGGGFMSLSASFISFDALCRRLAKELHAVVISVNYRLAPEHKYPCQYQDCFDVLKFIDSSKTQHGSLLPANANLEQSFLAGDSAGGNAAHHVAVKASGYEFVNIKLIGIVSLQPFFGGEERTESEMRLPKAPFLSVKVTDKMWRAFLPEGANRDHPATNIFGHDSDDISELKLPPMVVFVGGLDHLQDWQKRYCEGLKKCGKQVHMVEYPSAFHSFYAWPDLPESSLAINEVPFFPIYTRIIFRSNHFQIGFMASLLFLLFLLSTLSSPLPSSALDSLIVDSCLSVENKDDVLTSPGGVFSAGFFPVGDNAYVFSIWFTEIHCSNNCTVVWTANRDRPVNGKNSKLSLLKSGNLVLSDGGRLVAWSTGAVSRCTAKLSLLDNGNLVLYCKEGLVVWQSFDFPTDTLLPGQPLSKDEHLVSSRSHANYSSGFYKFYFDTDNILRLLYDGPEAASIYWPELYLLSWEAGRFAYNRTRVAVLDSLGNFSSSDGFTFTAADYGTRVQRRLKLDVDGNLRLYSRADRGRKWIVSWQVMSEPCRIHGICGPNSVCSYDGSSGRRCYCLPGFRIKDLSDWSLGCEPEFKISCAATEVRFLQLKNVEFYGYDYGFYPNYTLEMCENLCLHLCNCKGFQFKFIKHNYPSNIPYCYPKMALLNGHHFPQFEGDIYVKVPKSGIFSNITVDKLDCSTQIVEQPYRSYPKSHENGSLRFILWFSCAFGIVEFFVILLVWFCSVRTRQNSGMQGYSPITTQFRRFTLSELEKATRGFGEEIGRGAGGIVYKGILPDRRVAAIKRLNVAHQGEAEFQAEVSTIGKLNHMNLIDLWGYCAEGKHRLLVYEYMEHGSLAENLTSNAVDFEKRFNIAVGAAKGLAYLHEECLEWVLHCDVKPQNILLDGNYQPKVSDFGLSQPLKIGSRHLNPRFSRIRGTRGYMAPEWISNQSITSKVDVYSYGMVLLGMATGKCPAEETQDKMMVPWMREKFNSENATDSWMEKIVDPRLEGKFDKRKMEVLIGVALECVKLDKDERPAMSQVVELLLQHEKYPECV
;
A
#
# COMPACT_ATOMS: atom_id res chain seq x y z
N MET A 1 19.65 20.48 -3.43
CA MET A 1 18.43 21.30 -3.28
C MET A 1 17.29 20.41 -2.83
N THR A 2 16.61 20.85 -1.79
CA THR A 2 15.52 20.25 -1.03
C THR A 2 14.26 19.96 -1.84
N THR A 3 13.60 18.82 -1.58
CA THR A 3 12.19 18.77 -1.15
C THR A 3 11.88 17.42 -0.49
N LYS A 4 11.61 17.46 0.82
CA LYS A 4 10.87 16.46 1.59
C LYS A 4 9.42 16.43 1.07
N THR A 5 8.83 15.25 0.92
CA THR A 5 7.36 15.12 0.77
C THR A 5 6.84 14.05 1.72
N GLU A 6 5.81 14.44 2.45
CA GLU A 6 5.21 13.80 3.62
C GLU A 6 4.64 12.40 3.33
N MET A 7 5.01 11.41 4.15
CA MET A 7 4.29 10.13 4.25
C MET A 7 2.95 10.36 4.98
N SER A 8 1.86 10.54 4.22
CA SER A 8 0.51 10.55 4.78
C SER A 8 0.01 9.12 5.07
N ARG A 9 -0.45 8.90 6.31
CA ARG A 9 -1.09 7.70 6.85
C ARG A 9 -2.31 7.25 6.02
N ASN A 10 -2.35 5.98 5.60
CA ASN A 10 -3.58 5.26 5.23
C ASN A 10 -3.58 3.92 5.98
N PRO A 11 -4.66 3.53 6.70
CA PRO A 11 -4.65 2.33 7.55
C PRO A 11 -4.74 1.06 6.70
N TYR A 12 -3.75 0.19 6.87
CA TYR A 12 -3.57 -1.07 6.13
C TYR A 12 -4.85 -1.93 6.10
N ASN A 13 -5.19 -2.44 4.91
CA ASN A 13 -6.41 -3.24 4.68
C ASN A 13 -6.22 -4.68 5.15
N ILE A 14 -5.99 -4.86 6.45
CA ILE A 14 -5.88 -6.16 7.11
C ILE A 14 -7.27 -6.83 7.09
N PRO A 15 -7.43 -8.10 6.65
CA PRO A 15 -8.75 -8.73 6.56
C PRO A 15 -9.45 -8.80 7.92
N TRP A 16 -10.79 -8.72 7.94
CA TRP A 16 -11.58 -8.50 9.16
C TRP A 16 -11.37 -9.57 10.26
N LYS A 17 -11.16 -10.84 9.88
CA LYS A 17 -10.83 -11.92 10.82
C LYS A 17 -9.56 -11.61 11.63
N PHE A 18 -8.57 -10.97 11.01
CA PHE A 18 -7.30 -10.62 11.66
C PHE A 18 -7.42 -9.36 12.54
N LYS A 19 -8.30 -8.41 12.18
CA LYS A 19 -8.64 -7.27 13.04
C LYS A 19 -9.32 -7.69 14.34
N LEU A 20 -10.00 -8.85 14.34
CA LEU A 20 -10.61 -9.47 15.54
C LEU A 20 -9.62 -10.33 16.34
N LEU A 21 -8.76 -11.11 15.67
CA LEU A 21 -7.84 -12.05 16.33
C LEU A 21 -6.59 -11.38 16.92
N ALA A 22 -6.08 -10.31 16.32
CA ALA A 22 -4.85 -9.66 16.78
C ALA A 22 -4.94 -9.07 18.21
N PRO A 23 -6.03 -8.37 18.60
CA PRO A 23 -6.19 -7.90 19.98
C PRO A 23 -6.32 -9.06 20.98
N LEU A 24 -7.01 -10.14 20.59
CA LEU A 24 -7.18 -11.33 21.42
C LEU A 24 -5.85 -12.04 21.67
N SER A 25 -5.03 -12.23 20.62
CA SER A 25 -3.69 -12.83 20.73
C SER A 25 -2.76 -11.99 21.61
N SER A 26 -2.73 -10.66 21.41
CA SER A 26 -1.95 -9.76 22.26
C SER A 26 -2.39 -9.80 23.72
N PHE A 27 -3.71 -9.89 23.98
CA PHE A 27 -4.25 -10.03 25.32
C PHE A 27 -3.88 -11.37 25.97
N LEU A 28 -3.94 -12.47 25.23
CA LEU A 28 -3.54 -13.79 25.71
C LEU A 28 -2.04 -13.83 26.08
N TYR A 29 -1.16 -13.22 25.28
CA TYR A 29 0.26 -13.11 25.63
C TYR A 29 0.51 -12.32 26.92
N ASP A 30 -0.24 -11.24 27.16
CA ASP A 30 -0.16 -10.48 28.41
C ASP A 30 -0.70 -11.26 29.63
N LEU A 31 -1.60 -12.22 29.44
CA LEU A 31 -2.06 -13.14 30.50
C LEU A 31 -1.05 -14.27 30.79
N VAL A 32 -0.33 -14.72 29.76
CA VAL A 32 0.70 -15.76 29.88
C VAL A 32 1.95 -15.22 30.58
N LEU A 33 2.31 -13.94 30.36
CA LEU A 33 3.49 -13.29 30.93
C LEU A 33 3.16 -12.51 32.22
N ARG A 34 3.60 -13.01 33.36
CA ARG A 34 3.43 -12.32 34.66
C ARG A 34 4.44 -11.18 34.81
N ARG A 35 4.14 -10.24 35.71
CA ARG A 35 5.01 -9.07 35.98
C ARG A 35 6.38 -9.44 36.56
N ASP A 36 6.47 -10.59 37.23
CA ASP A 36 7.69 -11.14 37.82
C ASP A 36 8.60 -11.87 36.81
N GLY A 37 8.24 -11.87 35.52
CA GLY A 37 9.00 -12.54 34.47
C GLY A 37 8.71 -14.04 34.35
N SER A 38 7.84 -14.60 35.20
CA SER A 38 7.40 -15.99 35.08
C SER A 38 6.32 -16.18 34.01
N VAL A 39 6.29 -17.37 33.42
CA VAL A 39 5.36 -17.75 32.36
C VAL A 39 4.30 -18.70 32.92
N ASN A 40 3.02 -18.35 32.77
CA ASN A 40 1.92 -19.24 33.17
C ASN A 40 1.75 -20.36 32.13
N ARG A 41 2.41 -21.50 32.38
CA ARG A 41 2.40 -22.68 31.49
C ARG A 41 1.01 -23.24 31.23
N PHE A 42 0.10 -23.17 32.20
CA PHE A 42 -1.28 -23.63 32.03
C PHE A 42 -2.01 -22.79 30.97
N LEU A 43 -1.95 -21.46 31.10
CA LEU A 43 -2.53 -20.55 30.11
C LEU A 43 -1.82 -20.62 28.76
N ALA A 44 -0.49 -20.79 28.75
CA ALA A 44 0.27 -20.99 27.52
C ALA A 44 -0.16 -22.27 26.78
N THR A 45 -0.47 -23.34 27.53
CA THR A 45 -0.96 -24.61 26.98
C THR A 45 -2.36 -24.48 26.39
N ILE A 46 -3.24 -23.67 26.98
CA ILE A 46 -4.57 -23.37 26.41
C ILE A 46 -4.45 -22.68 25.04
N CYS A 47 -3.41 -21.85 24.86
CA CYS A 47 -3.14 -21.17 23.60
C CYS A 47 -2.39 -22.06 22.58
N ASP A 48 -1.77 -23.16 23.03
CA ASP A 48 -1.04 -24.12 22.20
C ASP A 48 -1.97 -25.27 21.77
N LEU A 49 -2.82 -25.00 20.77
CA LEU A 49 -3.68 -26.01 20.14
C LEU A 49 -2.81 -27.03 19.39
N LYS A 50 -2.54 -28.16 20.04
CA LYS A 50 -1.67 -29.23 19.51
C LYS A 50 -2.42 -30.16 18.55
N THR A 51 -1.70 -30.65 17.55
CA THR A 51 -2.16 -31.71 16.64
C THR A 51 -1.44 -33.03 16.91
N SER A 52 -2.15 -34.15 16.80
CA SER A 52 -1.57 -35.49 16.86
C SER A 52 -0.82 -35.83 15.55
N PRO A 53 0.26 -36.63 15.61
CA PRO A 53 0.94 -37.10 14.40
C PRO A 53 0.03 -38.02 13.58
N SER A 54 0.27 -38.09 12.27
CA SER A 54 -0.56 -38.84 11.30
C SER A 54 0.27 -39.86 10.52
N PRO A 55 0.75 -40.96 11.14
CA PRO A 55 1.65 -41.90 10.50
C PRO A 55 0.95 -42.81 9.47
N MET A 56 -0.29 -43.20 9.72
CA MET A 56 -1.05 -44.13 8.88
C MET A 56 -1.90 -43.48 7.80
N LYS A 57 -2.34 -42.23 8.02
CA LYS A 57 -3.23 -41.50 7.12
C LYS A 57 -2.60 -40.16 6.73
N PRO A 58 -2.09 -40.02 5.50
CA PRO A 58 -1.51 -38.76 5.06
C PRO A 58 -2.54 -37.63 5.13
N VAL A 59 -2.16 -36.51 5.75
CA VAL A 59 -2.94 -35.27 5.73
C VAL A 59 -2.35 -34.38 4.65
N ASN A 60 -3.16 -33.99 3.67
CA ASN A 60 -2.72 -33.22 2.49
C ASN A 60 -1.56 -33.87 1.70
N GLY A 61 -1.42 -35.20 1.75
CA GLY A 61 -0.37 -35.94 1.06
C GLY A 61 0.94 -36.09 1.85
N VAL A 62 0.97 -35.70 3.13
CA VAL A 62 2.14 -35.78 4.01
C VAL A 62 1.81 -36.60 5.26
N THR A 63 2.62 -37.61 5.56
CA THR A 63 2.54 -38.35 6.83
C THR A 63 3.40 -37.65 7.89
N SER A 64 3.06 -37.83 9.17
CA SER A 64 3.88 -37.29 10.25
C SER A 64 4.03 -38.25 11.43
N THR A 65 5.21 -38.26 12.05
CA THR A 65 5.57 -39.13 13.17
C THR A 65 6.43 -38.35 14.17
N ASP A 66 6.19 -38.53 15.47
CA ASP A 66 7.00 -37.91 16.53
C ASP A 66 8.11 -38.89 16.96
N ILE A 67 9.35 -38.39 17.05
CA ILE A 67 10.54 -39.16 17.41
C ILE A 67 11.22 -38.49 18.60
N THR A 68 11.40 -39.27 19.67
CA THR A 68 12.12 -38.83 20.89
C THR A 68 13.62 -38.93 20.68
N VAL A 69 14.34 -37.86 21.00
CA VAL A 69 15.81 -37.79 20.95
C VAL A 69 16.39 -37.95 22.35
N ASP A 70 15.80 -37.28 23.33
CA ASP A 70 16.20 -37.36 24.73
C ASP A 70 14.99 -37.09 25.63
N GLU A 71 14.50 -38.15 26.28
CA GLU A 71 13.32 -38.11 27.15
C GLU A 71 13.56 -37.24 28.39
N SER A 72 14.79 -37.21 28.92
CA SER A 72 15.12 -36.44 30.13
C SER A 72 15.00 -34.93 29.93
N ARG A 73 15.16 -34.47 28.69
CA ARG A 73 15.04 -33.06 28.29
C ARG A 73 13.74 -32.73 27.57
N ASN A 74 12.84 -33.71 27.40
CA ASN A 74 11.68 -33.59 26.53
C ASN A 74 12.05 -33.10 25.11
N LEU A 75 13.19 -33.58 24.60
CA LEU A 75 13.72 -33.25 23.28
C LEU A 75 13.22 -34.29 22.28
N TRP A 76 12.41 -33.84 21.34
CA TRP A 76 11.82 -34.67 20.29
C TRP A 76 11.63 -33.83 19.03
N PHE A 77 11.38 -34.47 17.90
CA PHE A 77 11.01 -33.78 16.67
C PHE A 77 9.85 -34.49 15.98
N ARG A 78 9.06 -33.72 15.23
CA ARG A 78 8.06 -34.26 14.31
C ARG A 78 8.68 -34.39 12.92
N LEU A 79 8.72 -35.61 12.41
CA LEU A 79 9.12 -35.93 11.05
C LEU A 79 7.91 -35.80 10.13
N TYR A 80 8.04 -35.07 9.03
CA TYR A 80 7.04 -34.96 7.96
C TYR A 80 7.59 -35.55 6.67
N THR A 81 6.89 -36.54 6.12
CA THR A 81 7.32 -37.27 4.93
C THR A 81 6.28 -37.10 3.81
N PRO A 82 6.65 -36.48 2.66
CA PRO A 82 5.77 -36.39 1.51
C PRO A 82 5.61 -37.75 0.82
N LYS A 83 4.44 -38.01 0.22
CA LYS A 83 4.19 -39.25 -0.51
C LYS A 83 4.97 -39.27 -1.85
N PRO A 84 5.57 -40.41 -2.27
CA PRO A 84 6.22 -40.52 -3.57
C PRO A 84 5.23 -40.31 -4.73
N THR A 85 5.57 -39.43 -5.68
CA THR A 85 4.89 -39.32 -6.98
C THR A 85 5.39 -40.42 -7.90
N SER A 86 4.48 -41.24 -8.43
CA SER A 86 4.73 -42.53 -9.09
C SER A 86 5.46 -42.49 -10.44
N THR A 87 6.23 -41.44 -10.75
CA THR A 87 6.78 -41.21 -12.10
C THR A 87 8.23 -40.74 -12.17
N GLU A 88 8.97 -40.62 -11.06
CA GLU A 88 10.37 -40.16 -11.11
C GLU A 88 11.39 -41.19 -10.57
N PRO A 89 12.57 -41.31 -11.21
CA PRO A 89 13.62 -42.24 -10.79
C PRO A 89 14.23 -41.83 -9.45
N GLU A 90 14.81 -42.81 -8.74
CA GLU A 90 15.44 -42.75 -7.41
C GLU A 90 16.48 -41.62 -7.24
N THR A 91 16.03 -40.38 -7.16
CA THR A 91 16.83 -39.21 -6.81
C THR A 91 16.47 -38.81 -5.38
N GLY A 92 17.49 -38.63 -4.54
CA GLY A 92 17.28 -38.38 -3.11
C GLY A 92 16.62 -37.02 -2.84
N ILE A 93 15.61 -36.99 -1.98
CA ILE A 93 14.85 -35.78 -1.60
C ILE A 93 15.56 -34.99 -0.48
N PRO A 94 15.55 -33.65 -0.51
CA PRO A 94 16.25 -32.82 0.47
C PRO A 94 15.62 -32.91 1.87
N VAL A 95 16.41 -32.57 2.89
CA VAL A 95 16.00 -32.57 4.30
C VAL A 95 16.01 -31.15 4.86
N ILE A 96 14.95 -30.73 5.53
CA ILE A 96 14.82 -29.40 6.15
C ILE A 96 14.68 -29.58 7.66
N PHE A 97 15.65 -29.10 8.43
CA PHE A 97 15.56 -28.97 9.88
C PHE A 97 14.83 -27.66 10.20
N TYR A 98 13.58 -27.76 10.66
CA TYR A 98 12.73 -26.62 10.97
C TYR A 98 12.71 -26.34 12.48
N PHE A 99 12.95 -25.08 12.86
CA PHE A 99 12.89 -24.59 14.23
C PHE A 99 11.72 -23.63 14.38
N HIS A 100 10.79 -23.92 15.31
CA HIS A 100 9.58 -23.14 15.47
C HIS A 100 9.82 -21.81 16.22
N GLY A 101 8.97 -20.81 15.95
CA GLY A 101 8.92 -19.54 16.65
C GLY A 101 8.25 -19.61 18.02
N GLY A 102 7.73 -18.47 18.50
CA GLY A 102 7.09 -18.35 19.83
C GLY A 102 7.97 -17.68 20.89
N GLY A 103 9.01 -16.94 20.47
CA GLY A 103 9.87 -16.14 21.35
C GLY A 103 10.73 -16.97 22.32
N PHE A 104 10.98 -18.25 21.99
CA PHE A 104 11.59 -19.27 22.86
C PHE A 104 10.85 -19.57 24.17
N MET A 105 9.67 -18.96 24.38
CA MET A 105 8.93 -19.04 25.64
C MET A 105 7.58 -19.73 25.51
N SER A 106 7.05 -19.88 24.30
CA SER A 106 5.69 -20.37 24.05
C SER A 106 5.63 -21.20 22.77
N LEU A 107 4.53 -21.97 22.61
CA LEU A 107 4.28 -22.88 21.49
C LEU A 107 5.22 -24.08 21.44
N SER A 108 4.88 -25.07 20.61
CA SER A 108 5.64 -26.32 20.45
C SER A 108 5.67 -26.75 19.00
N ALA A 109 6.53 -27.71 18.65
CA ALA A 109 6.61 -28.26 17.29
C ALA A 109 5.30 -28.91 16.79
N SER A 110 4.35 -29.22 17.69
CA SER A 110 3.03 -29.78 17.37
C SER A 110 1.90 -28.74 17.35
N PHE A 111 2.21 -27.45 17.50
CA PHE A 111 1.21 -26.38 17.40
C PHE A 111 0.56 -26.38 16.00
N ILE A 112 -0.76 -26.22 15.93
CA ILE A 112 -1.56 -26.36 14.70
C ILE A 112 -1.03 -25.53 13.52
N SER A 113 -0.58 -24.29 13.77
CA SER A 113 -0.06 -23.43 12.70
C SER A 113 1.32 -23.87 12.19
N PHE A 114 2.19 -24.37 13.08
CA PHE A 114 3.49 -24.91 12.69
C PHE A 114 3.36 -26.28 12.02
N ASP A 115 2.44 -27.13 12.47
CA ASP A 115 2.12 -28.39 11.80
C ASP A 115 1.58 -28.15 10.38
N ALA A 116 0.68 -27.18 10.21
CA ALA A 116 0.19 -26.77 8.89
C ALA A 116 1.32 -26.24 7.98
N LEU A 117 2.23 -25.41 8.53
CA LEU A 117 3.37 -24.86 7.80
C LEU A 117 4.35 -25.96 7.37
N CYS A 118 4.75 -26.85 8.29
CA CYS A 118 5.68 -27.95 8.02
C CYS A 118 5.11 -28.95 7.00
N ARG A 119 3.80 -29.27 7.06
CA ARG A 119 3.15 -30.08 6.02
C ARG A 119 3.18 -29.39 4.66
N ARG A 120 2.98 -28.07 4.62
CA ARG A 120 3.03 -27.31 3.38
C ARG A 120 4.45 -27.25 2.81
N LEU A 121 5.48 -27.03 3.65
CA LEU A 121 6.88 -27.12 3.25
C LEU A 121 7.22 -28.51 2.68
N ALA A 122 6.84 -29.58 3.38
CA ALA A 122 7.11 -30.95 2.94
C ALA A 122 6.43 -31.26 1.59
N LYS A 123 5.18 -30.82 1.41
CA LYS A 123 4.41 -31.05 0.19
C LYS A 123 4.90 -30.23 -1.00
N GLU A 124 4.94 -28.91 -0.85
CA GLU A 124 5.21 -27.98 -1.95
C GLU A 124 6.68 -28.05 -2.39
N LEU A 125 7.62 -28.33 -1.47
CA LEU A 125 9.05 -28.43 -1.76
C LEU A 125 9.53 -29.85 -2.03
N HIS A 126 8.65 -30.85 -1.92
CA HIS A 126 9.02 -32.28 -1.99
C HIS A 126 10.23 -32.62 -1.11
N ALA A 127 10.19 -32.16 0.15
CA ALA A 127 11.28 -32.29 1.11
C ALA A 127 10.83 -33.06 2.37
N VAL A 128 11.76 -33.76 3.01
CA VAL A 128 11.55 -34.27 4.37
C VAL A 128 11.74 -33.12 5.34
N VAL A 129 10.75 -32.86 6.21
CA VAL A 129 10.85 -31.78 7.20
C VAL A 129 10.96 -32.38 8.61
N ILE A 130 11.98 -31.95 9.36
CA ILE A 130 12.26 -32.33 10.75
C ILE A 130 11.95 -31.12 11.61
N SER A 131 10.76 -31.06 12.21
CA SER A 131 10.34 -29.94 13.06
C SER A 131 10.72 -30.20 14.51
N VAL A 132 11.74 -29.50 15.01
CA VAL A 132 12.34 -29.76 16.32
C VAL A 132 11.57 -29.07 17.44
N ASN A 133 11.26 -29.82 18.50
CA ASN A 133 10.76 -29.27 19.76
C ASN A 133 11.92 -29.08 20.74
N TYR A 134 12.13 -27.85 21.21
CA TYR A 134 13.20 -27.51 22.15
C TYR A 134 12.65 -27.05 23.51
N ARG A 135 13.50 -27.01 24.54
CA ARG A 135 13.11 -26.55 25.88
C ARG A 135 12.80 -25.04 25.89
N LEU A 136 11.73 -24.65 26.58
CA LEU A 136 11.26 -23.25 26.60
C LEU A 136 11.86 -22.47 27.79
N ALA A 137 12.11 -21.19 27.56
CA ALA A 137 12.48 -20.22 28.58
C ALA A 137 11.21 -19.72 29.32
N PRO A 138 11.29 -19.28 30.59
CA PRO A 138 12.51 -18.97 31.36
C PRO A 138 13.13 -20.13 32.16
N GLU A 139 12.50 -21.30 32.25
CA GLU A 139 12.99 -22.47 32.99
C GLU A 139 14.31 -23.00 32.40
N HIS A 140 14.46 -22.83 31.09
CA HIS A 140 15.67 -23.16 30.34
C HIS A 140 16.06 -21.96 29.48
N LYS A 141 16.91 -21.08 29.99
CA LYS A 141 17.42 -19.89 29.26
C LYS A 141 18.45 -20.27 28.20
N TYR A 142 18.89 -19.30 27.41
CA TYR A 142 20.06 -19.44 26.54
C TYR A 142 21.24 -20.06 27.31
N PRO A 143 21.96 -21.06 26.76
CA PRO A 143 21.93 -21.52 25.36
C PRO A 143 21.05 -22.76 25.08
N CYS A 144 20.13 -23.14 25.98
CA CYS A 144 19.43 -24.43 25.91
C CYS A 144 18.73 -24.70 24.58
N GLN A 145 18.00 -23.71 24.03
CA GLN A 145 17.25 -23.83 22.78
C GLN A 145 18.17 -24.14 21.60
N TYR A 146 19.27 -23.40 21.48
CA TYR A 146 20.22 -23.58 20.38
C TYR A 146 20.97 -24.89 20.51
N GLN A 147 21.26 -25.31 21.75
CA GLN A 147 21.89 -26.60 22.01
C GLN A 147 20.95 -27.76 21.66
N ASP A 148 19.68 -27.68 22.06
CA ASP A 148 18.68 -28.72 21.77
C ASP A 148 18.49 -28.86 20.25
N CYS A 149 18.37 -27.76 19.51
CA CYS A 149 18.31 -27.77 18.05
C CYS A 149 19.55 -28.42 17.41
N PHE A 150 20.76 -28.07 17.89
CA PHE A 150 22.01 -28.65 17.39
C PHE A 150 22.18 -30.13 17.76
N ASP A 151 21.71 -30.56 18.92
CA ASP A 151 21.75 -31.96 19.36
C ASP A 151 20.88 -32.86 18.49
N VAL A 152 19.75 -32.37 17.96
CA VAL A 152 18.94 -33.11 16.98
C VAL A 152 19.71 -33.35 15.67
N LEU A 153 20.50 -32.39 15.20
CA LEU A 153 21.35 -32.60 14.02
C LEU A 153 22.36 -33.72 14.26
N LYS A 154 23.05 -33.72 15.42
CA LYS A 154 23.99 -34.79 15.79
C LYS A 154 23.30 -36.15 15.94
N PHE A 155 22.10 -36.18 16.50
CA PHE A 155 21.29 -37.39 16.60
C PHE A 155 20.98 -37.97 15.21
N ILE A 156 20.54 -37.14 14.26
CA ILE A 156 20.28 -37.59 12.89
C ILE A 156 21.56 -38.06 12.20
N ASP A 157 22.66 -37.32 12.35
CA ASP A 157 23.95 -37.66 11.74
C ASP A 157 24.49 -39.03 12.18
N SER A 158 24.32 -39.35 13.47
CA SER A 158 24.74 -40.64 14.07
C SER A 158 23.74 -41.78 13.86
N SER A 159 22.45 -41.48 13.65
CA SER A 159 21.38 -42.48 13.53
C SER A 159 21.54 -43.40 12.31
N LYS A 160 22.11 -42.89 11.20
CA LYS A 160 22.34 -43.66 9.97
C LYS A 160 23.32 -44.82 10.18
N THR A 161 24.20 -44.71 11.18
CA THR A 161 25.23 -45.70 11.53
C THR A 161 24.85 -46.63 12.68
N GLN A 162 23.89 -46.26 13.55
CA GLN A 162 23.64 -46.98 14.81
C GLN A 162 22.23 -47.59 14.96
N HIS A 163 21.18 -47.07 14.29
CA HIS A 163 19.78 -47.40 14.61
C HIS A 163 18.88 -47.78 13.42
N GLY A 164 19.44 -48.06 12.24
CA GLY A 164 18.65 -48.30 11.02
C GLY A 164 17.97 -47.01 10.51
N SER A 165 17.37 -47.07 9.32
CA SER A 165 16.87 -45.91 8.57
C SER A 165 15.70 -45.18 9.27
N LEU A 166 16.01 -44.27 10.19
CA LEU A 166 15.04 -43.39 10.88
C LEU A 166 14.31 -42.45 9.91
N LEU A 167 15.01 -42.02 8.86
CA LEU A 167 14.48 -41.24 7.75
C LEU A 167 14.04 -42.17 6.61
N PRO A 168 13.14 -41.73 5.71
CA PRO A 168 12.81 -42.53 4.53
C PRO A 168 14.06 -42.79 3.67
N ALA A 169 14.12 -43.94 3.00
CA ALA A 169 15.32 -44.39 2.28
C ALA A 169 15.82 -43.42 1.20
N ASN A 170 14.92 -42.60 0.65
CA ASN A 170 15.24 -41.57 -0.33
C ASN A 170 15.64 -40.22 0.28
N ALA A 171 15.72 -40.06 1.61
CA ALA A 171 16.16 -38.82 2.24
C ALA A 171 17.66 -38.57 2.01
N ASN A 172 17.99 -37.41 1.42
CA ASN A 172 19.35 -37.01 1.11
C ASN A 172 19.89 -36.00 2.13
N LEU A 173 20.63 -36.50 3.13
CA LEU A 173 21.27 -35.68 4.16
C LEU A 173 22.39 -34.77 3.62
N GLU A 174 22.94 -35.05 2.44
CA GLU A 174 23.89 -34.14 1.79
C GLU A 174 23.21 -32.90 1.19
N GLN A 175 21.87 -32.89 1.15
CA GLN A 175 21.04 -31.75 0.75
C GLN A 175 20.20 -31.28 1.93
N SER A 176 20.88 -30.94 3.04
CA SER A 176 20.22 -30.48 4.26
C SER A 176 20.13 -28.95 4.33
N PHE A 177 18.97 -28.45 4.77
CA PHE A 177 18.70 -27.03 5.01
C PHE A 177 18.35 -26.79 6.48
N LEU A 178 18.73 -25.63 7.01
CA LEU A 178 18.16 -25.12 8.26
C LEU A 178 17.05 -24.14 7.92
N ALA A 179 15.92 -24.23 8.61
CA ALA A 179 14.82 -23.29 8.46
C ALA A 179 14.28 -22.90 9.83
N GLY A 180 13.83 -21.66 9.98
CA GLY A 180 13.18 -21.26 11.21
C GLY A 180 12.45 -19.94 11.09
N ASP A 181 11.45 -19.78 11.95
CA ASP A 181 10.54 -18.65 11.91
C ASP A 181 10.60 -17.85 13.22
N SER A 182 10.64 -16.51 13.13
CA SER A 182 10.79 -15.64 14.30
C SER A 182 11.98 -16.09 15.16
N ALA A 183 11.77 -16.43 16.43
CA ALA A 183 12.79 -17.00 17.31
C ALA A 183 13.49 -18.24 16.72
N GLY A 184 12.77 -19.11 16.01
CA GLY A 184 13.36 -20.24 15.29
C GLY A 184 14.37 -19.81 14.22
N GLY A 185 14.20 -18.63 13.61
CA GLY A 185 15.18 -18.05 12.69
C GLY A 185 16.51 -17.70 13.38
N ASN A 186 16.47 -17.25 14.64
CA ASN A 186 17.69 -17.06 15.43
C ASN A 186 18.38 -18.41 15.70
N ALA A 187 17.60 -19.44 16.06
CA ALA A 187 18.13 -20.77 16.27
C ALA A 187 18.78 -21.32 15.00
N ALA A 188 18.17 -21.14 13.82
CA ALA A 188 18.75 -21.56 12.55
C ALA A 188 20.13 -20.94 12.28
N HIS A 189 20.32 -19.65 12.60
CA HIS A 189 21.62 -19.00 12.49
C HIS A 189 22.64 -19.58 13.48
N HIS A 190 22.31 -19.61 14.77
CA HIS A 190 23.25 -20.04 15.81
C HIS A 190 23.61 -21.53 15.70
N VAL A 191 22.68 -22.37 15.25
CA VAL A 191 22.95 -23.77 14.91
C VAL A 191 23.90 -23.86 13.71
N ALA A 192 23.76 -23.00 12.70
CA ALA A 192 24.70 -22.97 11.56
C ALA A 192 26.12 -22.57 11.98
N VAL A 193 26.24 -21.59 12.87
CA VAL A 193 27.52 -21.16 13.44
C VAL A 193 28.17 -22.33 14.20
N LYS A 194 27.43 -23.00 15.10
CA LYS A 194 27.93 -24.19 15.80
C LYS A 194 28.28 -25.34 14.85
N ALA A 195 27.46 -25.57 13.83
CA ALA A 195 27.69 -26.59 12.81
C ALA A 195 28.95 -26.34 11.99
N SER A 196 29.35 -25.08 11.79
CA SER A 196 30.58 -24.77 11.05
C SER A 196 31.87 -25.22 11.74
N GLY A 197 31.82 -25.40 13.08
CA GLY A 197 32.92 -25.94 13.88
C GLY A 197 32.79 -27.43 14.22
N TYR A 198 31.81 -28.14 13.62
CA TYR A 198 31.56 -29.56 13.89
C TYR A 198 31.61 -30.38 12.60
N GLU A 199 32.34 -31.49 12.61
CA GLU A 199 32.46 -32.38 11.45
C GLU A 199 31.32 -33.41 11.44
N PHE A 200 30.27 -33.13 10.66
CA PHE A 200 29.20 -34.10 10.40
C PHE A 200 29.66 -35.19 9.40
N VAL A 201 29.25 -36.43 9.65
CA VAL A 201 29.60 -37.59 8.80
C VAL A 201 28.68 -37.69 7.58
N ASN A 202 27.38 -37.45 7.77
CA ASN A 202 26.33 -37.63 6.79
C ASN A 202 25.62 -36.34 6.40
N ILE A 203 25.58 -35.34 7.29
CA ILE A 203 24.86 -34.08 7.06
C ILE A 203 25.77 -33.08 6.34
N LYS A 204 25.27 -32.52 5.23
CA LYS A 204 25.85 -31.34 4.59
C LYS A 204 24.81 -30.24 4.50
N LEU A 205 25.09 -29.13 5.19
CA LEU A 205 24.23 -27.95 5.16
C LEU A 205 24.49 -27.16 3.88
N ILE A 206 23.45 -27.00 3.05
CA ILE A 206 23.54 -26.31 1.75
C ILE A 206 22.76 -24.99 1.70
N GLY A 207 21.98 -24.68 2.73
CA GLY A 207 21.31 -23.39 2.84
C GLY A 207 20.57 -23.14 4.16
N ILE A 208 20.26 -21.88 4.44
CA ILE A 208 19.48 -21.44 5.61
C ILE A 208 18.28 -20.59 5.16
N VAL A 209 17.10 -20.86 5.72
CA VAL A 209 15.85 -20.16 5.45
C VAL A 209 15.36 -19.48 6.72
N SER A 210 15.41 -18.16 6.76
CA SER A 210 15.04 -17.37 7.94
C SER A 210 13.76 -16.57 7.67
N LEU A 211 12.65 -16.99 8.27
CA LEU A 211 11.34 -16.34 8.13
C LEU A 211 11.17 -15.30 9.24
N GLN A 212 11.34 -14.00 8.93
CA GLN A 212 11.21 -12.88 9.87
C GLN A 212 11.98 -13.10 11.19
N PRO A 213 13.32 -13.28 11.16
CA PRO A 213 14.09 -13.60 12.36
C PRO A 213 13.90 -12.59 13.49
N PHE A 214 13.99 -13.09 14.72
CA PHE A 214 13.70 -12.39 15.97
C PHE A 214 14.96 -11.79 16.63
N PHE A 215 15.82 -11.17 15.81
CA PHE A 215 16.98 -10.42 16.31
C PHE A 215 16.55 -9.07 16.85
N GLY A 216 17.36 -8.53 17.75
CA GLY A 216 17.12 -7.26 18.42
C GLY A 216 18.38 -6.78 19.12
N GLY A 217 18.38 -5.53 19.58
CA GLY A 217 19.44 -4.90 20.35
C GLY A 217 18.86 -3.81 21.25
N GLU A 218 19.66 -3.19 22.11
CA GLU A 218 19.10 -2.22 23.06
C GLU A 218 18.59 -0.95 22.38
N GLU A 219 19.27 -0.51 21.33
CA GLU A 219 18.80 0.59 20.47
C GLU A 219 17.43 0.26 19.88
N ARG A 220 16.50 1.23 19.91
CA ARG A 220 15.22 1.08 19.20
C ARG A 220 15.34 1.51 17.76
N THR A 221 14.86 0.66 16.88
CA THR A 221 14.80 0.95 15.45
C THR A 221 13.58 1.81 15.09
N GLU A 222 13.64 2.48 13.93
CA GLU A 222 12.53 3.28 13.41
C GLU A 222 11.25 2.46 13.26
N SER A 223 11.36 1.20 12.84
CA SER A 223 10.21 0.30 12.75
C SER A 223 9.60 -0.05 14.11
N GLU A 224 10.41 -0.25 15.16
CA GLU A 224 9.95 -0.46 16.54
C GLU A 224 9.19 0.77 17.07
N MET A 225 9.70 1.96 16.80
CA MET A 225 9.07 3.22 17.23
C MET A 225 7.79 3.54 16.44
N ARG A 226 7.77 3.25 15.14
CA ARG A 226 6.63 3.51 14.24
C ARG A 226 5.49 2.50 14.43
N LEU A 227 5.81 1.24 14.76
CA LEU A 227 4.84 0.14 14.87
C LEU A 227 4.81 -0.50 16.28
N PRO A 228 4.61 0.27 17.37
CA PRO A 228 4.73 -0.25 18.74
C PRO A 228 3.64 -1.27 19.09
N LYS A 229 2.54 -1.29 18.33
CA LYS A 229 1.40 -2.22 18.47
C LYS A 229 1.15 -2.96 17.15
N ALA A 230 2.20 -3.49 16.52
CA ALA A 230 2.04 -4.30 15.33
C ALA A 230 1.11 -5.52 15.60
N PRO A 231 0.33 -5.97 14.60
CA PRO A 231 -0.56 -7.13 14.77
C PRO A 231 0.21 -8.37 15.24
N PHE A 232 -0.36 -9.11 16.20
CA PHE A 232 0.17 -10.34 16.80
C PHE A 232 1.44 -10.21 17.66
N LEU A 233 2.32 -9.25 17.40
CA LEU A 233 3.56 -9.05 18.15
C LEU A 233 3.84 -7.57 18.39
N SER A 234 3.81 -7.14 19.66
CA SER A 234 4.12 -5.75 20.07
C SER A 234 5.51 -5.65 20.70
N VAL A 235 6.10 -4.45 20.67
CA VAL A 235 7.44 -4.19 21.23
C VAL A 235 7.53 -4.60 22.71
N LYS A 236 6.47 -4.33 23.49
CA LYS A 236 6.43 -4.72 24.91
C LYS A 236 6.46 -6.24 25.11
N VAL A 237 5.83 -7.00 24.21
CA VAL A 237 5.80 -8.46 24.27
C VAL A 237 7.16 -9.02 23.86
N THR A 238 7.80 -8.46 22.84
CA THR A 238 9.14 -8.91 22.40
C THR A 238 10.21 -8.68 23.45
N ASP A 239 10.20 -7.53 24.14
CA ASP A 239 11.10 -7.26 25.27
C ASP A 239 10.96 -8.28 26.39
N LYS A 240 9.73 -8.65 26.75
CA LYS A 240 9.47 -9.69 27.75
C LYS A 240 9.98 -11.05 27.29
N MET A 241 9.80 -11.39 26.01
CA MET A 241 10.30 -12.64 25.42
C MET A 241 11.83 -12.72 25.47
N TRP A 242 12.54 -11.66 25.07
CA TRP A 242 13.99 -11.61 25.16
C TRP A 242 14.48 -11.68 26.61
N ARG A 243 13.84 -10.97 27.55
CA ARG A 243 14.20 -11.07 28.98
C ARG A 243 14.00 -12.47 29.56
N ALA A 244 12.95 -13.17 29.12
CA ALA A 244 12.71 -14.55 29.54
C ALA A 244 13.78 -15.50 28.98
N PHE A 245 14.17 -15.30 27.71
CA PHE A 245 15.12 -16.13 26.98
C PHE A 245 16.58 -15.93 27.39
N LEU A 246 17.02 -14.68 27.53
CA LEU A 246 18.41 -14.31 27.75
C LEU A 246 18.89 -14.71 29.16
N PRO A 247 20.21 -14.92 29.35
CA PRO A 247 20.81 -15.16 30.66
C PRO A 247 20.42 -14.08 31.68
N GLU A 248 20.45 -14.40 32.96
CA GLU A 248 20.19 -13.42 34.01
C GLU A 248 21.24 -12.29 33.95
N GLY A 249 20.79 -11.04 34.03
CA GLY A 249 21.65 -9.86 33.87
C GLY A 249 21.99 -9.47 32.42
N ALA A 250 21.70 -10.33 31.44
CA ALA A 250 21.94 -10.02 30.03
C ALA A 250 20.85 -9.12 29.43
N ASN A 251 21.26 -8.22 28.52
CA ASN A 251 20.40 -7.32 27.78
C ASN A 251 20.30 -7.77 26.30
N ARG A 252 19.55 -7.04 25.47
CA ARG A 252 19.27 -7.44 24.07
C ARG A 252 20.48 -7.32 23.14
N ASP A 253 21.54 -6.62 23.53
CA ASP A 253 22.80 -6.59 22.79
C ASP A 253 23.65 -7.85 22.99
N HIS A 254 23.19 -8.77 23.85
CA HIS A 254 23.81 -10.08 24.00
C HIS A 254 23.89 -10.82 22.65
N PRO A 255 24.99 -11.54 22.33
CA PRO A 255 25.23 -12.20 21.04
C PRO A 255 24.14 -13.18 20.59
N ALA A 256 23.37 -13.72 21.54
CA ALA A 256 22.23 -14.59 21.26
C ALA A 256 21.12 -13.88 20.44
N THR A 257 20.96 -12.57 20.60
CA THR A 257 19.88 -11.77 19.97
C THR A 257 20.40 -10.64 19.09
N ASN A 258 21.62 -10.14 19.33
CA ASN A 258 22.31 -9.19 18.48
C ASN A 258 23.60 -9.82 17.94
N ILE A 259 23.61 -10.30 16.70
CA ILE A 259 24.75 -11.04 16.11
C ILE A 259 25.90 -10.12 15.71
N PHE A 260 25.63 -8.84 15.51
CA PHE A 260 26.63 -7.85 15.10
C PHE A 260 26.77 -6.75 16.15
N GLY A 261 26.49 -7.10 17.41
CA GLY A 261 26.70 -6.25 18.58
C GLY A 261 28.18 -6.21 18.96
N HIS A 262 28.52 -5.35 19.92
CA HIS A 262 29.90 -5.14 20.38
C HIS A 262 30.55 -6.43 20.91
N ASP A 263 29.77 -7.26 21.61
CA ASP A 263 30.26 -8.48 22.27
C ASP A 263 30.07 -9.75 21.42
N SER A 264 29.72 -9.60 20.13
CA SER A 264 29.45 -10.72 19.23
C SER A 264 30.72 -11.30 18.62
N ASP A 265 30.74 -12.63 18.44
CA ASP A 265 31.85 -13.32 17.79
C ASP A 265 31.98 -12.91 16.31
N ASP A 266 33.22 -12.73 15.83
CA ASP A 266 33.47 -12.48 14.41
C ASP A 266 33.22 -13.73 13.58
N ILE A 267 32.14 -13.72 12.81
CA ILE A 267 31.76 -14.83 11.93
C ILE A 267 32.41 -14.73 10.54
N SER A 268 33.24 -13.72 10.25
CA SER A 268 33.79 -13.46 8.91
C SER A 268 34.59 -14.63 8.34
N GLU A 269 35.32 -15.37 9.18
CA GLU A 269 36.10 -16.55 8.75
C GLU A 269 35.27 -17.85 8.67
N LEU A 270 34.07 -17.88 9.27
CA LEU A 270 33.24 -19.09 9.31
C LEU A 270 32.61 -19.40 7.95
N LYS A 271 32.66 -20.67 7.53
CA LYS A 271 31.99 -21.13 6.30
C LYS A 271 30.51 -21.42 6.58
N LEU A 272 29.69 -20.39 6.47
CA LEU A 272 28.23 -20.52 6.57
C LEU A 272 27.61 -20.81 5.18
N PRO A 273 26.59 -21.67 5.10
CA PRO A 273 25.87 -21.89 3.85
C PRO A 273 25.08 -20.63 3.44
N PRO A 274 24.70 -20.51 2.15
CA PRO A 274 23.91 -19.38 1.68
C PRO A 274 22.57 -19.25 2.42
N MET A 275 22.10 -18.02 2.63
CA MET A 275 20.91 -17.74 3.42
C MET A 275 19.87 -16.94 2.63
N VAL A 276 18.60 -17.26 2.83
CA VAL A 276 17.47 -16.40 2.46
C VAL A 276 16.80 -15.84 3.72
N VAL A 277 16.52 -14.55 3.75
CA VAL A 277 15.87 -13.86 4.87
C VAL A 277 14.62 -13.14 4.37
N PHE A 278 13.48 -13.45 4.98
CA PHE A 278 12.20 -12.84 4.63
C PHE A 278 11.83 -11.73 5.62
N VAL A 279 11.45 -10.56 5.08
CA VAL A 279 11.19 -9.34 5.84
C VAL A 279 9.79 -8.82 5.53
N GLY A 280 9.01 -8.48 6.57
CA GLY A 280 7.66 -7.93 6.41
C GLY A 280 7.60 -6.43 6.71
N GLY A 281 7.02 -5.62 5.83
CA GLY A 281 6.97 -4.15 6.00
C GLY A 281 6.07 -3.66 7.14
N LEU A 282 5.17 -4.52 7.65
CA LEU A 282 4.35 -4.28 8.84
C LEU A 282 4.87 -5.02 10.09
N ASP A 283 6.03 -5.66 9.99
CA ASP A 283 6.75 -6.19 11.13
C ASP A 283 7.56 -5.07 11.80
N HIS A 284 7.46 -4.96 13.13
CA HIS A 284 8.24 -3.97 13.87
C HIS A 284 9.72 -4.36 13.97
N LEU A 285 10.06 -5.63 13.72
CA LEU A 285 11.44 -6.14 13.71
C LEU A 285 12.13 -6.01 12.34
N GLN A 286 11.47 -5.43 11.33
CA GLN A 286 11.99 -5.38 9.96
C GLN A 286 13.37 -4.71 9.86
N ASP A 287 13.65 -3.69 10.68
CA ASP A 287 14.94 -3.00 10.65
C ASP A 287 16.04 -3.87 11.24
N TRP A 288 15.77 -4.63 12.30
CA TRP A 288 16.71 -5.63 12.84
C TRP A 288 16.95 -6.76 11.84
N GLN A 289 15.92 -7.20 11.11
CA GLN A 289 16.06 -8.20 10.04
C GLN A 289 16.94 -7.67 8.89
N LYS A 290 16.80 -6.39 8.51
CA LYS A 290 17.65 -5.73 7.50
C LYS A 290 19.08 -5.56 7.98
N ARG A 291 19.30 -5.08 9.21
CA ARG A 291 20.63 -4.97 9.85
C ARG A 291 21.33 -6.33 9.88
N TYR A 292 20.60 -7.39 10.19
CA TYR A 292 21.12 -8.76 10.13
C TYR A 292 21.59 -9.16 8.72
N CYS A 293 20.78 -8.89 7.67
CA CYS A 293 21.19 -9.14 6.30
C CYS A 293 22.44 -8.34 5.89
N GLU A 294 22.51 -7.06 6.28
CA GLU A 294 23.64 -6.19 5.98
C GLU A 294 24.91 -6.63 6.69
N GLY A 295 24.83 -6.99 7.98
CA GLY A 295 25.95 -7.51 8.74
C GLY A 295 26.52 -8.80 8.14
N LEU A 296 25.65 -9.73 7.74
CA LEU A 296 26.08 -10.95 7.05
C LEU A 296 26.79 -10.65 5.71
N LYS A 297 26.28 -9.69 4.93
CA LYS A 297 26.95 -9.24 3.69
C LYS A 297 28.31 -8.60 3.95
N LYS A 298 28.44 -7.81 5.02
CA LYS A 298 29.72 -7.21 5.45
C LYS A 298 30.75 -8.28 5.84
N CYS A 299 30.31 -9.35 6.48
CA CYS A 299 31.13 -10.53 6.79
C CYS A 299 31.36 -11.47 5.58
N GLY A 300 31.04 -11.03 4.35
CA GLY A 300 31.25 -11.79 3.12
C GLY A 300 30.33 -13.02 2.95
N LYS A 301 29.22 -13.11 3.69
CA LYS A 301 28.28 -14.23 3.60
C LYS A 301 27.29 -14.04 2.46
N GLN A 302 26.88 -15.15 1.84
CA GLN A 302 25.91 -15.13 0.74
C GLN A 302 24.49 -15.03 1.31
N VAL A 303 23.87 -13.84 1.20
CA VAL A 303 22.52 -13.60 1.73
C VAL A 303 21.61 -12.97 0.69
N HIS A 304 20.43 -13.56 0.50
CA HIS A 304 19.34 -13.05 -0.29
C HIS A 304 18.22 -12.55 0.63
N MET A 305 17.81 -11.29 0.49
CA MET A 305 16.74 -10.69 1.30
C MET A 305 15.49 -10.54 0.44
N VAL A 306 14.33 -11.02 0.93
CA VAL A 306 13.04 -10.95 0.25
C VAL A 306 12.08 -10.11 1.09
N GLU A 307 11.61 -8.98 0.54
CA GLU A 307 10.76 -8.02 1.26
C GLU A 307 9.30 -8.10 0.80
N TYR A 308 8.38 -8.17 1.77
CA TYR A 308 6.94 -8.10 1.56
C TYR A 308 6.36 -6.86 2.27
N PRO A 309 6.17 -5.71 1.57
CA PRO A 309 5.82 -4.43 2.20
C PRO A 309 4.50 -4.43 3.01
N SER A 310 3.55 -5.29 2.65
CA SER A 310 2.24 -5.44 3.31
C SER A 310 2.20 -6.54 4.38
N ALA A 311 3.26 -7.33 4.53
CA ALA A 311 3.27 -8.49 5.42
C ALA A 311 3.49 -8.08 6.89
N PHE A 312 2.66 -8.62 7.79
CA PHE A 312 2.81 -8.51 9.24
C PHE A 312 3.63 -9.69 9.79
N HIS A 313 3.97 -9.67 11.08
CA HIS A 313 4.74 -10.75 11.71
C HIS A 313 3.98 -12.08 11.65
N SER A 314 4.65 -13.15 11.23
CA SER A 314 4.08 -14.49 11.04
C SER A 314 3.03 -14.62 9.93
N PHE A 315 3.06 -13.75 8.90
CA PHE A 315 2.15 -13.86 7.74
C PHE A 315 2.24 -15.21 7.02
N TYR A 316 3.43 -15.83 7.02
CA TYR A 316 3.69 -17.14 6.40
C TYR A 316 2.94 -18.28 7.08
N ALA A 317 2.42 -18.11 8.29
CA ALA A 317 1.61 -19.14 8.96
C ALA A 317 0.15 -19.17 8.48
N TRP A 318 -0.24 -18.28 7.56
CA TRP A 318 -1.63 -18.09 7.11
C TRP A 318 -1.79 -18.38 5.60
N PRO A 319 -2.26 -19.58 5.22
CA PRO A 319 -2.40 -19.98 3.82
C PRO A 319 -3.36 -19.12 2.98
N ASP A 320 -4.30 -18.42 3.62
CA ASP A 320 -5.25 -17.54 2.94
C ASP A 320 -4.60 -16.24 2.42
N LEU A 321 -3.36 -15.92 2.84
CA LEU A 321 -2.64 -14.74 2.38
C LEU A 321 -1.79 -15.08 1.15
N PRO A 322 -1.92 -14.34 0.03
CA PRO A 322 -1.11 -14.54 -1.17
C PRO A 322 0.40 -14.49 -0.88
N GLU A 323 0.83 -13.56 -0.02
CA GLU A 323 2.22 -13.41 0.41
C GLU A 323 2.76 -14.70 1.05
N SER A 324 1.92 -15.45 1.78
CA SER A 324 2.34 -16.71 2.42
C SER A 324 2.73 -17.80 1.41
N SER A 325 2.01 -17.92 0.30
CA SER A 325 2.33 -18.91 -0.75
C SER A 325 3.57 -18.50 -1.53
N LEU A 326 3.75 -17.20 -1.79
CA LEU A 326 4.95 -16.68 -2.42
C LEU A 326 6.20 -16.95 -1.58
N ALA A 327 6.14 -16.69 -0.27
CA ALA A 327 7.28 -16.92 0.63
C ALA A 327 7.77 -18.38 0.66
N ILE A 328 6.85 -19.36 0.55
CA ILE A 328 7.23 -20.78 0.46
C ILE A 328 7.85 -21.13 -0.89
N ASN A 329 7.28 -20.60 -1.98
CA ASN A 329 7.75 -20.90 -3.33
C ASN A 329 9.14 -20.31 -3.63
N GLU A 330 9.62 -19.34 -2.86
CA GLU A 330 10.98 -18.77 -2.98
C GLU A 330 12.08 -19.64 -2.33
N VAL A 331 11.72 -20.52 -1.38
CA VAL A 331 12.66 -21.40 -0.66
C VAL A 331 13.47 -22.35 -1.56
N PRO A 332 12.93 -23.00 -2.60
CA PRO A 332 13.70 -23.94 -3.44
C PRO A 332 14.62 -23.23 -4.46
N PHE A 333 14.39 -21.97 -4.79
CA PHE A 333 15.16 -21.27 -5.85
C PHE A 333 16.42 -20.54 -5.33
N PHE A 334 16.52 -20.22 -4.03
CA PHE A 334 17.65 -19.41 -3.53
C PHE A 334 19.05 -20.06 -3.68
N PRO A 335 19.25 -21.40 -3.57
CA PRO A 335 20.58 -22.01 -3.76
C PRO A 335 21.08 -21.88 -5.21
N ILE A 336 20.15 -21.71 -6.16
CA ILE A 336 20.45 -21.51 -7.58
C ILE A 336 20.83 -20.05 -7.82
N TYR A 337 20.10 -19.09 -7.24
CA TYR A 337 20.40 -17.67 -7.35
C TYR A 337 21.78 -17.30 -6.78
N THR A 338 22.17 -17.85 -5.63
CA THR A 338 23.47 -17.56 -5.01
C THR A 338 24.64 -18.17 -5.80
N ARG A 339 24.46 -19.34 -6.43
CA ARG A 339 25.45 -19.92 -7.35
C ARG A 339 25.66 -19.11 -8.62
N ILE A 340 24.61 -18.48 -9.17
CA ILE A 340 24.68 -17.66 -10.39
C ILE A 340 25.30 -16.29 -10.10
N ILE A 341 24.92 -15.64 -9.00
CA ILE A 341 25.40 -14.30 -8.62
C ILE A 341 26.89 -14.34 -8.24
N PHE A 342 27.36 -15.40 -7.56
CA PHE A 342 28.77 -15.49 -7.13
C PHE A 342 29.73 -16.12 -8.16
N ARG A 343 29.24 -16.91 -9.13
CA ARG A 343 30.07 -17.29 -10.31
C ARG A 343 30.40 -16.10 -11.20
N SER A 344 29.59 -15.04 -11.13
CA SER A 344 29.78 -13.80 -11.90
C SER A 344 30.87 -12.88 -11.33
N ASN A 345 31.28 -13.08 -10.06
CA ASN A 345 32.18 -12.18 -9.34
C ASN A 345 33.63 -12.67 -9.17
N HIS A 346 33.99 -13.86 -9.64
CA HIS A 346 35.37 -14.39 -9.58
C HIS A 346 36.16 -14.33 -10.89
N PHE A 347 35.60 -13.76 -11.97
CA PHE A 347 36.27 -13.65 -13.27
C PHE A 347 36.75 -12.22 -13.63
N GLN A 348 36.66 -11.24 -12.72
CA GLN A 348 36.81 -9.81 -13.04
C GLN A 348 37.82 -9.00 -12.19
N ILE A 349 38.77 -9.61 -11.50
CA ILE A 349 39.80 -8.85 -10.73
C ILE A 349 41.20 -8.88 -11.38
N GLY A 350 41.42 -9.65 -12.45
CA GLY A 350 42.73 -9.72 -13.15
C GLY A 350 42.83 -8.96 -14.48
N PHE A 351 41.73 -8.48 -15.07
CA PHE A 351 41.71 -8.03 -16.48
C PHE A 351 41.35 -6.55 -16.69
N MET A 352 41.06 -5.81 -15.61
CA MET A 352 40.59 -4.41 -15.66
C MET A 352 41.70 -3.34 -15.52
N ALA A 353 42.94 -3.70 -15.20
CA ALA A 353 44.04 -2.73 -15.05
C ALA A 353 44.69 -2.28 -16.38
N SER A 354 44.51 -3.04 -17.46
CA SER A 354 45.14 -2.78 -18.77
C SER A 354 44.18 -2.21 -19.84
N LEU A 355 42.86 -2.27 -19.61
CA LEU A 355 41.84 -1.81 -20.57
C LEU A 355 41.39 -0.36 -20.33
N LEU A 356 41.61 0.18 -19.12
CA LEU A 356 41.26 1.55 -18.73
C LEU A 356 42.15 2.63 -19.38
N PHE A 357 43.31 2.27 -19.94
CA PHE A 357 44.14 3.20 -20.71
C PHE A 357 43.74 3.31 -22.19
N LEU A 358 43.00 2.34 -22.73
CA LEU A 358 42.57 2.35 -24.15
C LEU A 358 41.17 2.96 -24.35
N LEU A 359 40.29 2.86 -23.34
CA LEU A 359 38.90 3.34 -23.45
C LEU A 359 38.72 4.84 -23.20
N PHE A 360 39.76 5.55 -22.75
CA PHE A 360 39.75 7.03 -22.70
C PHE A 360 39.85 7.66 -24.11
N LEU A 361 40.25 6.88 -25.13
CA LEU A 361 40.50 7.34 -26.50
C LEU A 361 39.33 7.19 -27.47
N LEU A 362 38.19 6.62 -27.06
CA LEU A 362 36.99 6.50 -27.90
C LEU A 362 35.80 7.30 -27.35
N SER A 363 36.12 8.40 -26.66
CA SER A 363 35.21 9.49 -26.26
C SER A 363 34.77 10.38 -27.44
N THR A 364 34.79 9.87 -28.68
CA THR A 364 34.15 10.53 -29.82
C THR A 364 33.52 9.48 -30.74
N LEU A 365 32.20 9.65 -30.97
CA LEU A 365 31.32 8.92 -31.90
C LEU A 365 30.73 7.59 -31.39
N SER A 366 29.56 7.65 -30.74
CA SER A 366 28.27 7.13 -31.26
C SER A 366 27.20 6.97 -30.15
N SER A 367 25.95 7.24 -30.53
CA SER A 367 24.69 7.29 -29.77
C SER A 367 24.20 5.95 -29.19
N PRO A 368 23.23 5.93 -28.23
CA PRO A 368 22.83 4.73 -27.49
C PRO A 368 21.81 3.83 -28.23
N LEU A 369 21.80 2.52 -27.93
CA LEU A 369 20.69 1.59 -28.25
C LEU A 369 20.37 0.58 -27.10
N PRO A 370 19.13 -0.01 -27.06
CA PRO A 370 18.32 -0.20 -25.85
C PRO A 370 17.92 -1.66 -25.46
N SER A 371 17.17 -1.73 -24.34
CA SER A 371 16.53 -2.83 -23.57
C SER A 371 15.70 -3.88 -24.36
N SER A 372 15.68 -5.14 -23.88
CA SER A 372 15.00 -6.32 -24.48
C SER A 372 13.56 -6.55 -23.98
N ALA A 373 12.61 -6.79 -24.91
CA ALA A 373 11.18 -7.05 -24.68
C ALA A 373 10.82 -8.53 -24.36
N LEU A 374 9.59 -8.79 -23.88
CA LEU A 374 9.09 -10.12 -23.47
C LEU A 374 8.40 -10.87 -24.64
N ASP A 375 8.78 -12.14 -24.89
CA ASP A 375 8.28 -12.90 -26.06
C ASP A 375 6.95 -13.67 -25.82
N SER A 376 6.59 -13.98 -24.57
CA SER A 376 5.33 -14.70 -24.26
C SER A 376 4.92 -14.60 -22.79
N LEU A 377 3.62 -14.74 -22.53
CA LEU A 377 3.03 -14.72 -21.17
C LEU A 377 2.58 -16.14 -20.78
N ILE A 378 3.04 -16.61 -19.62
CA ILE A 378 2.78 -17.96 -19.09
C ILE A 378 1.74 -17.88 -17.96
N VAL A 379 1.08 -18.98 -17.63
CA VAL A 379 0.14 -19.07 -16.47
C VAL A 379 0.75 -18.44 -15.21
N ASP A 380 -0.07 -17.70 -14.46
CA ASP A 380 0.28 -16.95 -13.24
C ASP A 380 1.20 -15.73 -13.45
N SER A 381 1.56 -15.39 -14.68
CA SER A 381 2.18 -14.09 -15.00
C SER A 381 1.13 -13.04 -15.39
N CYS A 382 1.45 -11.77 -15.18
CA CYS A 382 0.59 -10.65 -15.50
C CYS A 382 1.37 -9.49 -16.11
N LEU A 383 0.71 -8.74 -16.99
CA LEU A 383 1.19 -7.45 -17.45
C LEU A 383 0.49 -6.38 -16.61
N SER A 384 1.26 -5.41 -16.10
CA SER A 384 0.76 -4.28 -15.31
C SER A 384 0.76 -3.00 -16.13
N VAL A 385 -0.28 -2.17 -15.95
CA VAL A 385 -0.34 -0.83 -16.57
C VAL A 385 0.75 0.12 -16.05
N GLU A 386 1.28 -0.14 -14.85
CA GLU A 386 2.28 0.71 -14.19
C GLU A 386 3.71 0.45 -14.70
N ASN A 387 3.96 -0.71 -15.30
CA ASN A 387 5.26 -1.05 -15.87
C ASN A 387 5.26 -0.82 -17.38
N LYS A 388 6.00 0.19 -17.85
CA LYS A 388 6.06 0.54 -19.28
C LYS A 388 6.78 -0.51 -20.13
N ASP A 389 7.59 -1.36 -19.50
CA ASP A 389 8.33 -2.42 -20.17
C ASP A 389 7.52 -3.73 -20.31
N ASP A 390 6.30 -3.79 -19.75
CA ASP A 390 5.38 -4.93 -19.85
C ASP A 390 4.66 -4.97 -21.22
N VAL A 391 5.45 -5.15 -22.29
CA VAL A 391 4.97 -5.23 -23.68
C VAL A 391 5.41 -6.57 -24.30
N LEU A 392 4.44 -7.31 -24.85
CA LEU A 392 4.69 -8.51 -25.65
C LEU A 392 5.13 -8.10 -27.05
N THR A 393 6.16 -8.71 -27.59
CA THR A 393 6.61 -8.48 -28.97
C THR A 393 6.57 -9.77 -29.77
N SER A 394 6.12 -9.70 -31.03
CA SER A 394 6.08 -10.87 -31.90
C SER A 394 7.51 -11.33 -32.26
N PRO A 395 7.76 -12.60 -32.56
CA PRO A 395 9.12 -13.13 -32.80
C PRO A 395 9.93 -12.39 -33.87
N GLY A 396 9.31 -11.95 -34.97
CA GLY A 396 9.90 -11.11 -36.01
C GLY A 396 9.88 -9.61 -35.70
N GLY A 397 9.40 -9.23 -34.52
CA GLY A 397 9.28 -7.85 -34.04
C GLY A 397 8.34 -6.99 -34.87
N VAL A 398 7.34 -7.59 -35.54
CA VAL A 398 6.41 -6.89 -36.45
C VAL A 398 5.28 -6.23 -35.65
N PHE A 399 4.80 -6.91 -34.61
CA PHE A 399 3.71 -6.46 -33.76
C PHE A 399 4.12 -6.44 -32.30
N SER A 400 3.51 -5.54 -31.53
CA SER A 400 3.63 -5.46 -30.07
C SER A 400 2.25 -5.39 -29.44
N ALA A 401 2.10 -5.90 -28.22
CA ALA A 401 0.85 -5.89 -27.46
C ALA A 401 1.09 -5.50 -26.00
N GLY A 402 0.25 -4.62 -25.46
CA GLY A 402 0.42 -4.08 -24.11
C GLY A 402 -0.65 -3.06 -23.74
N PHE A 403 -0.43 -2.35 -22.63
CA PHE A 403 -1.29 -1.25 -22.22
C PHE A 403 -1.01 0.01 -23.06
N PHE A 404 -2.05 0.49 -23.75
CA PHE A 404 -2.03 1.67 -24.59
C PHE A 404 -2.86 2.79 -23.96
N PRO A 405 -2.31 4.00 -23.78
CA PRO A 405 -3.04 5.14 -23.22
C PRO A 405 -4.04 5.70 -24.24
N VAL A 406 -5.28 5.95 -23.80
CA VAL A 406 -6.36 6.52 -24.62
C VAL A 406 -6.98 7.79 -24.02
N GLY A 407 -6.46 8.24 -22.87
CA GLY A 407 -6.86 9.47 -22.18
C GLY A 407 -6.16 9.60 -20.83
N ASP A 408 -6.52 10.62 -20.06
CA ASP A 408 -5.93 10.88 -18.75
C ASP A 408 -6.31 9.76 -17.77
N ASN A 409 -5.29 9.01 -17.35
CA ASN A 409 -5.43 7.85 -16.48
C ASN A 409 -6.39 6.76 -17.01
N ALA A 410 -6.57 6.70 -18.34
CA ALA A 410 -7.42 5.75 -19.03
C ALA A 410 -6.62 4.91 -20.04
N TYR A 411 -6.61 3.60 -19.86
CA TYR A 411 -5.79 2.66 -20.62
C TYR A 411 -6.62 1.52 -21.20
N VAL A 412 -6.19 1.02 -22.35
CA VAL A 412 -6.75 -0.18 -22.98
C VAL A 412 -5.64 -1.16 -23.30
N PHE A 413 -5.94 -2.46 -23.35
CA PHE A 413 -4.98 -3.45 -23.81
C PHE A 413 -5.13 -3.63 -25.33
N SER A 414 -4.05 -3.39 -26.07
CA SER A 414 -4.09 -3.28 -27.54
C SER A 414 -2.92 -3.99 -28.20
N ILE A 415 -3.08 -4.32 -29.50
CA ILE A 415 -2.03 -4.80 -30.40
C ILE A 415 -1.77 -3.70 -31.43
N TRP A 416 -0.50 -3.43 -31.71
CA TRP A 416 -0.08 -2.41 -32.69
C TRP A 416 1.16 -2.87 -33.48
N PHE A 417 1.42 -2.20 -34.61
CA PHE A 417 2.68 -2.40 -35.34
C PHE A 417 3.86 -1.81 -34.57
N THR A 418 4.92 -2.59 -34.39
CA THR A 418 6.12 -2.16 -33.65
C THR A 418 6.89 -1.10 -34.43
N GLU A 419 7.17 0.06 -33.80
CA GLU A 419 7.90 1.19 -34.40
C GLU A 419 9.05 1.65 -33.50
N ILE A 420 10.12 2.16 -34.11
CA ILE A 420 11.36 2.58 -33.42
C ILE A 420 11.13 3.76 -32.47
N HIS A 421 10.08 4.56 -32.71
CA HIS A 421 9.76 5.78 -31.95
C HIS A 421 8.28 5.85 -31.55
N CYS A 422 7.75 4.78 -30.95
CA CYS A 422 6.38 4.82 -30.45
C CYS A 422 6.31 5.17 -28.96
N SER A 423 6.09 6.46 -28.66
CA SER A 423 5.82 6.91 -27.30
C SER A 423 4.33 7.13 -27.02
N ASN A 424 3.48 7.38 -28.04
CA ASN A 424 2.01 7.53 -27.92
C ASN A 424 1.21 7.50 -29.26
N ASN A 425 1.84 7.27 -30.41
CA ASN A 425 1.18 7.39 -31.73
C ASN A 425 1.34 6.12 -32.59
N CYS A 426 1.23 4.95 -31.95
CA CYS A 426 1.35 3.67 -32.62
C CYS A 426 0.13 3.36 -33.50
N THR A 427 0.37 2.62 -34.57
CA THR A 427 -0.70 2.08 -35.41
C THR A 427 -1.37 0.88 -34.72
N VAL A 428 -2.41 1.14 -33.91
CA VAL A 428 -3.25 0.10 -33.27
C VAL A 428 -4.08 -0.65 -34.31
N VAL A 429 -4.16 -1.98 -34.17
CA VAL A 429 -4.89 -2.90 -35.05
C VAL A 429 -5.93 -3.75 -34.32
N TRP A 430 -5.81 -3.89 -33.00
CA TRP A 430 -6.75 -4.64 -32.17
C TRP A 430 -6.76 -4.10 -30.74
N THR A 431 -7.91 -4.17 -30.05
CA THR A 431 -8.07 -3.71 -28.66
C THR A 431 -9.08 -4.58 -27.92
N ALA A 432 -8.71 -5.03 -26.72
CA ALA A 432 -9.55 -5.91 -25.90
C ALA A 432 -10.75 -5.19 -25.27
N ASN A 433 -10.49 -4.05 -24.61
CA ASN A 433 -11.45 -3.35 -23.75
C ASN A 433 -11.78 -1.93 -24.23
N ARG A 434 -11.96 -1.76 -25.56
CA ARG A 434 -12.12 -0.45 -26.21
C ARG A 434 -13.25 0.42 -25.64
N ASP A 435 -14.35 -0.19 -25.20
CA ASP A 435 -15.53 0.51 -24.64
C ASP A 435 -15.49 0.64 -23.11
N ARG A 436 -14.51 -0.03 -22.47
CA ARG A 436 -14.31 0.00 -21.02
C ARG A 436 -12.83 0.16 -20.68
N PRO A 437 -12.24 1.35 -20.91
CA PRO A 437 -10.88 1.65 -20.46
C PRO A 437 -10.70 1.40 -18.97
N VAL A 438 -9.51 1.00 -18.55
CA VAL A 438 -9.13 0.71 -17.16
C VAL A 438 -8.24 1.81 -16.59
N ASN A 439 -8.15 1.89 -15.26
CA ASN A 439 -7.37 2.91 -14.57
C ASN A 439 -5.86 2.73 -14.81
N GLY A 440 -5.12 3.82 -14.93
CA GLY A 440 -3.64 3.80 -15.02
C GLY A 440 -2.91 3.35 -13.75
N LYS A 441 -3.65 3.00 -12.69
CA LYS A 441 -3.11 2.43 -11.45
C LYS A 441 -3.86 1.15 -11.08
N ASN A 442 -3.12 0.16 -10.57
CA ASN A 442 -3.64 -1.13 -10.12
C ASN A 442 -4.41 -1.96 -11.17
N SER A 443 -4.33 -1.63 -12.47
CA SER A 443 -4.93 -2.44 -13.54
C SER A 443 -3.93 -3.43 -14.11
N LYS A 444 -4.37 -4.66 -14.35
CA LYS A 444 -3.51 -5.75 -14.82
C LYS A 444 -4.24 -6.73 -15.72
N LEU A 445 -3.53 -7.23 -16.73
CA LEU A 445 -3.93 -8.35 -17.57
C LEU A 445 -3.28 -9.62 -17.00
N SER A 446 -4.09 -10.58 -16.56
CA SER A 446 -3.62 -11.80 -15.89
C SER A 446 -4.13 -13.04 -16.61
N LEU A 447 -3.25 -14.01 -16.86
CA LEU A 447 -3.61 -15.32 -17.39
C LEU A 447 -3.85 -16.31 -16.24
N LEU A 448 -5.10 -16.70 -16.02
CA LEU A 448 -5.50 -17.60 -14.93
C LEU A 448 -5.18 -19.06 -15.25
N LYS A 449 -5.05 -19.90 -14.21
CA LYS A 449 -4.88 -21.37 -14.33
C LYS A 449 -5.99 -22.07 -15.12
N SER A 450 -7.17 -21.47 -15.18
CA SER A 450 -8.29 -21.97 -16.00
C SER A 450 -8.09 -21.73 -17.51
N GLY A 451 -7.01 -21.07 -17.93
CA GLY A 451 -6.82 -20.60 -19.30
C GLY A 451 -7.70 -19.40 -19.65
N ASN A 452 -8.28 -18.71 -18.66
CA ASN A 452 -9.02 -17.48 -18.90
C ASN A 452 -8.06 -16.29 -18.81
N LEU A 453 -8.02 -15.45 -19.84
CA LEU A 453 -7.24 -14.21 -19.84
C LEU A 453 -8.15 -13.09 -19.34
N VAL A 454 -7.79 -12.47 -18.22
CA VAL A 454 -8.66 -11.53 -17.50
C VAL A 454 -7.95 -10.18 -17.34
N LEU A 455 -8.60 -9.12 -17.81
CA LEU A 455 -8.22 -7.75 -17.56
C LEU A 455 -9.01 -7.21 -16.37
N SER A 456 -8.29 -6.85 -15.31
CA SER A 456 -8.87 -6.32 -14.07
C SER A 456 -8.52 -4.84 -13.89
N ASP A 457 -9.51 -4.05 -13.47
CA ASP A 457 -9.38 -2.64 -13.08
C ASP A 457 -9.03 -2.51 -11.58
N GLY A 458 -8.53 -1.35 -11.14
CA GLY A 458 -7.96 -1.12 -9.80
C GLY A 458 -8.83 -1.43 -8.57
N GLY A 459 -10.12 -1.75 -8.77
CA GLY A 459 -11.05 -2.26 -7.75
C GLY A 459 -11.31 -3.78 -7.79
N ARG A 460 -10.52 -4.58 -8.53
CA ARG A 460 -10.76 -6.00 -8.86
C ARG A 460 -12.02 -6.27 -9.69
N LEU A 461 -12.59 -5.24 -10.33
CA LEU A 461 -13.66 -5.39 -11.32
C LEU A 461 -13.06 -5.93 -12.61
N VAL A 462 -13.65 -7.00 -13.16
CA VAL A 462 -13.25 -7.54 -14.46
C VAL A 462 -13.75 -6.60 -15.55
N ALA A 463 -12.82 -5.91 -16.21
CA ALA A 463 -13.13 -4.99 -17.30
C ALA A 463 -13.35 -5.75 -18.62
N TRP A 464 -12.58 -6.83 -18.83
CA TRP A 464 -12.67 -7.70 -19.98
C TRP A 464 -12.12 -9.09 -19.64
N SER A 465 -12.63 -10.13 -20.30
CA SER A 465 -12.08 -11.48 -20.21
C SER A 465 -12.38 -12.28 -21.47
N THR A 466 -11.55 -13.26 -21.79
CA THR A 466 -11.79 -14.16 -22.94
C THR A 466 -12.95 -15.13 -22.71
N GLY A 467 -13.32 -15.39 -21.45
CA GLY A 467 -14.36 -16.37 -21.10
C GLY A 467 -13.97 -17.82 -21.42
N ALA A 468 -12.70 -18.03 -21.81
CA ALA A 468 -12.17 -19.33 -22.18
C ALA A 468 -12.03 -20.22 -20.93
N VAL A 469 -12.45 -21.48 -21.07
CA VAL A 469 -12.26 -22.52 -20.05
C VAL A 469 -11.42 -23.62 -20.66
N SER A 470 -10.17 -23.69 -20.24
CA SER A 470 -9.22 -24.71 -20.66
C SER A 470 -8.99 -25.73 -19.55
N ARG A 471 -8.80 -27.00 -19.94
CA ARG A 471 -8.40 -28.09 -19.04
C ARG A 471 -6.87 -28.29 -18.97
N CYS A 472 -6.09 -27.43 -19.63
CA CYS A 472 -4.65 -27.56 -19.78
C CYS A 472 -3.90 -26.25 -19.46
N THR A 473 -2.57 -26.34 -19.34
CA THR A 473 -1.69 -25.17 -19.13
C THR A 473 -1.69 -24.28 -20.37
N ALA A 474 -2.32 -23.11 -20.27
CA ALA A 474 -2.45 -22.18 -21.37
C ALA A 474 -1.24 -21.23 -21.48
N LYS A 475 -0.74 -20.97 -22.69
CA LYS A 475 0.35 -20.01 -22.97
C LYS A 475 -0.17 -18.95 -23.95
N LEU A 476 0.03 -17.67 -23.62
CA LEU A 476 -0.33 -16.56 -24.50
C LEU A 476 0.89 -16.11 -25.29
N SER A 477 0.77 -16.08 -26.63
CA SER A 477 1.83 -15.70 -27.56
C SER A 477 1.29 -14.77 -28.64
N LEU A 478 2.08 -13.76 -29.02
CA LEU A 478 1.77 -12.87 -30.15
C LEU A 478 2.51 -13.36 -31.40
N LEU A 479 1.77 -13.66 -32.47
CA LEU A 479 2.34 -14.15 -33.73
C LEU A 479 2.70 -13.00 -34.68
N ASP A 480 3.58 -13.27 -35.65
CA ASP A 480 4.04 -12.27 -36.64
C ASP A 480 2.97 -11.84 -37.65
N ASN A 481 1.82 -12.53 -37.70
CA ASN A 481 0.64 -12.07 -38.44
C ASN A 481 -0.25 -11.13 -37.61
N GLY A 482 0.13 -10.83 -36.35
CA GLY A 482 -0.62 -9.98 -35.43
C GLY A 482 -1.67 -10.73 -34.60
N ASN A 483 -1.81 -12.05 -34.75
CA ASN A 483 -2.74 -12.83 -33.97
C ASN A 483 -2.18 -13.09 -32.56
N LEU A 484 -2.88 -12.61 -31.53
CA LEU A 484 -2.63 -12.96 -30.14
C LEU A 484 -3.40 -14.24 -29.81
N VAL A 485 -2.65 -15.32 -29.55
CA VAL A 485 -3.18 -16.68 -29.45
C VAL A 485 -2.92 -17.26 -28.07
N LEU A 486 -3.93 -17.94 -27.53
CA LEU A 486 -3.83 -18.73 -26.33
C LEU A 486 -3.75 -20.22 -26.68
N TYR A 487 -2.56 -20.81 -26.51
CA TYR A 487 -2.26 -22.20 -26.81
C TYR A 487 -2.41 -23.11 -25.59
N CYS A 488 -2.91 -24.32 -25.84
CA CYS A 488 -2.85 -25.46 -24.94
C CYS A 488 -1.58 -26.29 -25.18
N LYS A 489 -1.16 -27.15 -24.22
CA LYS A 489 0.09 -27.95 -24.29
C LYS A 489 0.18 -28.89 -25.51
N GLU A 490 -0.93 -29.14 -26.19
CA GLU A 490 -1.06 -29.97 -27.40
C GLU A 490 -1.11 -29.17 -28.71
N GLY A 491 -0.83 -27.85 -28.67
CA GLY A 491 -0.92 -26.97 -29.86
C GLY A 491 -2.35 -26.57 -30.25
N LEU A 492 -3.34 -26.97 -29.45
CA LEU A 492 -4.74 -26.57 -29.62
C LEU A 492 -4.92 -25.09 -29.28
N VAL A 493 -5.55 -24.33 -30.18
CA VAL A 493 -5.94 -22.94 -29.95
C VAL A 493 -7.19 -22.90 -29.08
N VAL A 494 -7.09 -22.30 -27.89
CA VAL A 494 -8.19 -22.15 -26.93
C VAL A 494 -8.96 -20.85 -27.18
N TRP A 495 -8.23 -19.80 -27.56
CA TRP A 495 -8.76 -18.49 -27.89
C TRP A 495 -7.76 -17.75 -28.80
N GLN A 496 -8.26 -16.92 -29.70
CA GLN A 496 -7.42 -16.07 -30.54
C GLN A 496 -8.09 -14.72 -30.80
N SER A 497 -7.26 -13.67 -30.92
CA SER A 497 -7.74 -12.30 -31.19
C SER A 497 -8.42 -12.15 -32.56
N PHE A 498 -8.06 -13.00 -33.53
CA PHE A 498 -8.60 -12.95 -34.88
C PHE A 498 -10.11 -13.21 -34.96
N ASP A 499 -10.67 -13.97 -34.00
CA ASP A 499 -12.11 -14.24 -33.90
C ASP A 499 -12.90 -13.05 -33.30
N PHE A 500 -12.20 -12.00 -32.85
CA PHE A 500 -12.79 -10.83 -32.20
C PHE A 500 -12.22 -9.53 -32.79
N PRO A 501 -12.40 -9.27 -34.09
CA PRO A 501 -11.84 -8.08 -34.72
C PRO A 501 -12.43 -6.79 -34.11
N THR A 502 -11.68 -5.69 -34.25
CA THR A 502 -12.14 -4.36 -33.81
C THR A 502 -12.54 -3.52 -35.00
N ASP A 503 -11.72 -2.57 -35.45
CA ASP A 503 -11.95 -1.76 -36.65
C ASP A 503 -11.11 -2.21 -37.85
N THR A 504 -10.22 -3.18 -37.65
CA THR A 504 -9.18 -3.57 -38.61
C THR A 504 -9.17 -5.08 -38.83
N LEU A 505 -9.00 -5.48 -40.09
CA LEU A 505 -8.77 -6.85 -40.56
C LEU A 505 -7.34 -6.97 -41.12
N LEU A 506 -6.58 -7.93 -40.62
CA LEU A 506 -5.19 -8.18 -41.04
C LEU A 506 -5.10 -9.25 -42.14
N PRO A 507 -4.00 -9.29 -42.91
CA PRO A 507 -3.80 -10.33 -43.91
C PRO A 507 -3.85 -11.75 -43.31
N GLY A 508 -4.62 -12.64 -43.93
CA GLY A 508 -4.84 -14.01 -43.47
C GLY A 508 -5.86 -14.14 -42.32
N GLN A 509 -6.39 -13.04 -41.80
CA GLN A 509 -7.50 -13.06 -40.85
C GLN A 509 -8.82 -13.25 -41.62
N PRO A 510 -9.58 -14.33 -41.35
CA PRO A 510 -10.93 -14.47 -41.89
C PRO A 510 -11.90 -13.54 -41.14
N LEU A 511 -12.83 -12.94 -41.89
CA LEU A 511 -14.04 -12.33 -41.36
C LEU A 511 -15.18 -13.34 -41.57
N SER A 512 -15.68 -13.90 -40.49
CA SER A 512 -16.69 -14.97 -40.49
C SER A 512 -18.11 -14.43 -40.23
N LYS A 513 -19.11 -15.29 -40.34
CA LYS A 513 -20.54 -14.98 -40.14
C LYS A 513 -20.86 -14.18 -38.87
N ASP A 514 -20.26 -14.56 -37.73
CA ASP A 514 -20.62 -14.02 -36.42
C ASP A 514 -19.74 -12.82 -36.01
N GLU A 515 -18.80 -12.44 -36.88
CA GLU A 515 -17.83 -11.37 -36.67
C GLU A 515 -18.20 -10.13 -37.47
N HIS A 516 -17.75 -8.97 -37.00
CA HIS A 516 -17.97 -7.70 -37.69
C HIS A 516 -16.88 -6.69 -37.32
N LEU A 517 -16.51 -5.83 -38.26
CA LEU A 517 -15.66 -4.68 -37.94
C LEU A 517 -16.55 -3.54 -37.44
N VAL A 518 -16.11 -2.84 -36.39
CA VAL A 518 -16.78 -1.65 -35.85
C VAL A 518 -15.79 -0.51 -35.86
N SER A 519 -16.12 0.59 -36.55
CA SER A 519 -15.32 1.82 -36.58
C SER A 519 -14.99 2.35 -35.19
N SER A 520 -13.96 3.20 -35.09
CA SER A 520 -13.75 4.02 -33.89
C SER A 520 -14.69 5.22 -33.87
N ARG A 521 -15.06 5.69 -32.67
CA ARG A 521 -15.99 6.82 -32.48
C ARG A 521 -15.44 8.12 -33.06
N SER A 522 -14.14 8.37 -32.89
CA SER A 522 -13.42 9.48 -33.53
C SER A 522 -11.93 9.14 -33.64
N HIS A 523 -11.13 10.05 -34.18
CA HIS A 523 -9.67 9.87 -34.24
C HIS A 523 -8.99 9.83 -32.86
N ALA A 524 -9.61 10.43 -31.84
CA ALA A 524 -9.10 10.45 -30.46
C ALA A 524 -9.84 9.46 -29.54
N ASN A 525 -11.07 9.10 -29.89
CA ASN A 525 -11.91 8.19 -29.10
C ASN A 525 -12.00 6.80 -29.76
N TYR A 526 -11.26 5.85 -29.19
CA TYR A 526 -11.16 4.46 -29.66
C TYR A 526 -12.38 3.59 -29.33
N SER A 527 -13.38 4.11 -28.60
CA SER A 527 -14.63 3.38 -28.35
C SER A 527 -15.37 3.06 -29.65
N SER A 528 -16.33 2.14 -29.57
CA SER A 528 -17.15 1.69 -30.69
C SER A 528 -17.93 2.84 -31.31
N GLY A 529 -17.65 3.07 -32.60
CA GLY A 529 -18.34 4.03 -33.45
C GLY A 529 -19.68 3.50 -33.96
N PHE A 530 -20.26 4.21 -34.92
CA PHE A 530 -21.58 3.89 -35.48
C PHE A 530 -21.51 3.02 -36.74
N TYR A 531 -20.33 2.86 -37.34
CA TYR A 531 -20.19 2.09 -38.59
C TYR A 531 -19.80 0.65 -38.34
N LYS A 532 -20.45 -0.27 -39.05
CA LYS A 532 -20.22 -1.72 -38.98
C LYS A 532 -20.01 -2.33 -40.37
N PHE A 533 -19.10 -3.30 -40.47
CA PHE A 533 -18.87 -4.12 -41.66
C PHE A 533 -19.07 -5.60 -41.31
N TYR A 534 -20.06 -6.27 -41.93
CA TYR A 534 -20.50 -7.60 -41.50
C TYR A 534 -21.25 -8.37 -42.61
N PHE A 535 -21.40 -9.68 -42.43
CA PHE A 535 -22.30 -10.51 -43.24
C PHE A 535 -23.72 -10.46 -42.69
N ASP A 536 -24.67 -10.05 -43.52
CA ASP A 536 -26.09 -10.05 -43.17
C ASP A 536 -26.70 -11.47 -43.27
N THR A 537 -27.95 -11.60 -42.84
CA THR A 537 -28.75 -12.83 -42.81
C THR A 537 -28.92 -13.48 -44.18
N ASP A 538 -28.84 -12.70 -45.26
CA ASP A 538 -28.89 -13.14 -46.66
C ASP A 538 -27.52 -13.56 -47.22
N ASN A 539 -26.49 -13.65 -46.38
CA ASN A 539 -25.11 -13.98 -46.71
C ASN A 539 -24.35 -12.91 -47.51
N ILE A 540 -24.88 -11.68 -47.62
CA ILE A 540 -24.21 -10.58 -48.32
C ILE A 540 -23.41 -9.74 -47.34
N LEU A 541 -22.21 -9.31 -47.76
CA LEU A 541 -21.35 -8.44 -46.98
C LEU A 541 -21.81 -6.97 -47.11
N ARG A 542 -22.01 -6.29 -45.99
CA ARG A 542 -22.64 -4.96 -45.94
C ARG A 542 -21.90 -3.97 -45.04
N LEU A 543 -22.01 -2.69 -45.36
CA LEU A 543 -21.70 -1.59 -44.47
C LEU A 543 -22.99 -0.94 -43.94
N LEU A 544 -23.04 -0.82 -42.63
CA LEU A 544 -24.18 -0.31 -41.87
C LEU A 544 -23.73 0.89 -41.04
N TYR A 545 -24.50 1.97 -41.12
CA TYR A 545 -24.50 3.03 -40.12
C TYR A 545 -25.58 2.69 -39.09
N ASP A 546 -25.21 2.65 -37.83
CA ASP A 546 -26.06 2.30 -36.69
C ASP A 546 -25.99 3.43 -35.65
N GLY A 547 -26.59 4.57 -36.01
CA GLY A 547 -26.59 5.78 -35.21
C GLY A 547 -27.73 5.86 -34.19
N PRO A 548 -27.71 6.85 -33.28
CA PRO A 548 -28.68 6.97 -32.19
C PRO A 548 -30.10 7.26 -32.68
N GLU A 549 -30.25 8.02 -33.77
CA GLU A 549 -31.57 8.37 -34.31
C GLU A 549 -32.04 7.39 -35.39
N ALA A 550 -31.13 6.78 -36.13
CA ALA A 550 -31.49 5.82 -37.16
C ALA A 550 -30.31 4.92 -37.59
N ALA A 551 -30.66 3.73 -38.07
CA ALA A 551 -29.74 2.80 -38.71
C ALA A 551 -30.04 2.67 -40.21
N SER A 552 -29.02 2.59 -41.05
CA SER A 552 -29.17 2.43 -42.50
C SER A 552 -27.97 1.76 -43.15
N ILE A 553 -28.24 0.82 -44.04
CA ILE A 553 -27.22 0.19 -44.88
C ILE A 553 -26.92 1.11 -46.05
N TYR A 554 -25.65 1.40 -46.28
CA TYR A 554 -25.19 2.30 -47.34
C TYR A 554 -24.29 1.63 -48.37
N TRP A 555 -23.94 0.36 -48.15
CA TRP A 555 -23.21 -0.43 -49.13
C TRP A 555 -23.47 -1.93 -48.93
N PRO A 556 -23.68 -2.73 -50.01
CA PRO A 556 -23.91 -2.27 -51.38
C PRO A 556 -25.23 -1.48 -51.49
N GLU A 557 -25.45 -0.82 -52.64
CA GLU A 557 -26.65 -0.01 -52.88
C GLU A 557 -27.92 -0.87 -52.84
N LEU A 558 -28.84 -0.55 -51.92
CA LEU A 558 -30.01 -1.40 -51.62
C LEU A 558 -31.05 -1.51 -52.75
N TYR A 559 -31.00 -0.62 -53.74
CA TYR A 559 -31.91 -0.67 -54.89
C TYR A 559 -31.45 -1.65 -55.98
N LEU A 560 -30.21 -2.13 -55.91
CA LEU A 560 -29.70 -3.15 -56.82
C LEU A 560 -30.06 -4.53 -56.30
N LEU A 561 -30.50 -5.40 -57.20
CA LEU A 561 -30.60 -6.83 -56.89
C LEU A 561 -29.18 -7.37 -56.65
N SER A 562 -29.06 -8.42 -55.83
CA SER A 562 -27.74 -8.92 -55.41
C SER A 562 -26.81 -9.21 -56.60
N TRP A 563 -27.31 -9.83 -57.67
CA TRP A 563 -26.50 -10.12 -58.88
C TRP A 563 -26.13 -8.87 -59.68
N GLU A 564 -26.97 -7.81 -59.66
CA GLU A 564 -26.66 -6.53 -60.29
C GLU A 564 -25.54 -5.80 -59.55
N ALA A 565 -25.48 -5.97 -58.21
CA ALA A 565 -24.38 -5.53 -57.37
C ALA A 565 -23.14 -6.45 -57.45
N GLY A 566 -23.15 -7.49 -58.29
CA GLY A 566 -22.07 -8.48 -58.38
C GLY A 566 -21.93 -9.30 -57.09
N ARG A 567 -23.06 -9.64 -56.46
CA ARG A 567 -23.14 -10.40 -55.21
C ARG A 567 -23.94 -11.70 -55.38
N PHE A 568 -23.49 -12.74 -54.70
CA PHE A 568 -24.02 -14.09 -54.78
C PHE A 568 -24.47 -14.59 -53.41
N ALA A 569 -25.77 -14.47 -53.13
CA ALA A 569 -26.36 -14.86 -51.84
C ALA A 569 -26.46 -16.39 -51.61
N TYR A 570 -26.20 -17.22 -52.64
CA TYR A 570 -26.35 -18.68 -52.53
C TYR A 570 -25.25 -19.35 -51.70
N ASN A 571 -24.07 -18.73 -51.61
CA ASN A 571 -22.96 -19.27 -50.84
C ASN A 571 -23.13 -18.91 -49.36
N ARG A 572 -23.44 -19.91 -48.54
CA ARG A 572 -23.78 -19.72 -47.11
C ARG A 572 -22.57 -19.74 -46.18
N THR A 573 -21.37 -19.87 -46.72
CA THR A 573 -20.14 -19.98 -45.91
C THR A 573 -19.86 -18.70 -45.12
N ARG A 574 -20.19 -17.51 -45.67
CA ARG A 574 -19.99 -16.20 -45.00
C ARG A 574 -18.58 -16.02 -44.46
N VAL A 575 -17.61 -16.17 -45.37
CA VAL A 575 -16.18 -15.98 -45.09
C VAL A 575 -15.63 -14.95 -46.06
N ALA A 576 -14.87 -13.99 -45.56
CA ALA A 576 -14.08 -13.08 -46.37
C ALA A 576 -12.64 -12.98 -45.84
N VAL A 577 -11.66 -12.86 -46.73
CA VAL A 577 -10.23 -12.86 -46.36
C VAL A 577 -9.47 -11.87 -47.23
N LEU A 578 -8.57 -11.11 -46.61
CA LEU A 578 -7.54 -10.34 -47.28
C LEU A 578 -6.25 -11.16 -47.31
N ASP A 579 -5.64 -11.35 -48.48
CA ASP A 579 -4.34 -12.00 -48.57
C ASP A 579 -3.16 -11.04 -48.40
N SER A 580 -1.96 -11.60 -48.24
CA SER A 580 -0.73 -10.81 -48.08
C SER A 580 -0.29 -10.08 -49.35
N LEU A 581 -0.87 -10.36 -50.52
CA LEU A 581 -0.56 -9.71 -51.81
C LEU A 581 -1.50 -8.53 -52.10
N GLY A 582 -2.56 -8.35 -51.30
CA GLY A 582 -3.52 -7.26 -51.42
C GLY A 582 -4.78 -7.61 -52.20
N ASN A 583 -5.10 -8.89 -52.36
CA ASN A 583 -6.38 -9.34 -52.91
C ASN A 583 -7.33 -9.72 -51.77
N PHE A 584 -8.54 -9.15 -51.82
CA PHE A 584 -9.63 -9.48 -50.92
C PHE A 584 -10.65 -10.32 -51.66
N SER A 585 -11.12 -11.38 -51.01
CA SER A 585 -12.17 -12.24 -51.56
C SER A 585 -13.20 -12.61 -50.51
N SER A 586 -14.46 -12.57 -50.89
CA SER A 586 -15.61 -12.89 -50.05
C SER A 586 -16.47 -13.99 -50.67
N SER A 587 -17.09 -14.79 -49.82
CA SER A 587 -18.02 -15.85 -50.20
C SER A 587 -19.24 -15.37 -51.00
N ASP A 588 -19.65 -14.10 -50.82
CA ASP A 588 -20.72 -13.46 -51.60
C ASP A 588 -20.25 -13.00 -52.99
N GLY A 589 -19.04 -13.38 -53.42
CA GLY A 589 -18.48 -13.02 -54.72
C GLY A 589 -17.81 -11.67 -54.76
N PHE A 590 -17.84 -10.87 -53.69
CA PHE A 590 -17.11 -9.61 -53.68
C PHE A 590 -15.60 -9.84 -53.66
N THR A 591 -14.91 -9.23 -54.62
CA THR A 591 -13.46 -9.21 -54.69
C THR A 591 -12.94 -7.81 -55.02
N PHE A 592 -11.75 -7.48 -54.52
CA PHE A 592 -11.02 -6.30 -54.96
C PHE A 592 -9.51 -6.53 -54.81
N THR A 593 -8.73 -5.79 -55.57
CA THR A 593 -7.27 -5.79 -55.51
C THR A 593 -6.75 -4.41 -55.13
N ALA A 594 -5.67 -4.39 -54.37
CA ALA A 594 -4.92 -3.18 -54.06
C ALA A 594 -4.29 -2.58 -55.32
N ALA A 595 -4.12 -1.26 -55.36
CA ALA A 595 -3.39 -0.58 -56.43
C ALA A 595 -1.92 -1.07 -56.56
N ASP A 596 -1.34 -1.60 -55.47
CA ASP A 596 0.01 -2.14 -55.39
C ASP A 596 0.05 -3.68 -55.33
N TYR A 597 -1.00 -4.33 -55.84
CA TYR A 597 -1.18 -5.78 -55.82
C TYR A 597 0.06 -6.54 -56.33
N GLY A 598 0.41 -7.63 -55.64
CA GLY A 598 1.57 -8.49 -55.96
C GLY A 598 2.86 -8.07 -55.25
N THR A 599 2.91 -6.85 -54.69
CA THR A 599 4.06 -6.40 -53.88
C THR A 599 3.94 -6.93 -52.45
N ARG A 600 5.03 -7.40 -51.85
CA ARG A 600 5.07 -7.84 -50.43
C ARG A 600 5.33 -6.64 -49.51
N VAL A 601 4.24 -6.01 -49.06
CA VAL A 601 4.26 -4.85 -48.15
C VAL A 601 3.35 -5.11 -46.95
N GLN A 602 3.49 -4.33 -45.88
CA GLN A 602 2.58 -4.43 -44.74
C GLN A 602 1.20 -3.89 -45.15
N ARG A 603 0.14 -4.62 -44.78
CA ARG A 603 -1.24 -4.31 -45.16
C ARG A 603 -2.18 -4.35 -43.97
N ARG A 604 -3.23 -3.53 -44.03
CA ARG A 604 -4.38 -3.60 -43.12
C ARG A 604 -5.63 -3.07 -43.82
N LEU A 605 -6.73 -3.79 -43.71
CA LEU A 605 -8.05 -3.32 -44.15
C LEU A 605 -8.76 -2.73 -42.94
N LYS A 606 -9.14 -1.47 -42.99
CA LYS A 606 -9.68 -0.74 -41.84
C LYS A 606 -11.01 -0.09 -42.17
N LEU A 607 -11.99 -0.25 -41.29
CA LEU A 607 -13.20 0.57 -41.28
C LEU A 607 -12.91 1.85 -40.50
N ASP A 608 -12.70 2.94 -41.23
CA ASP A 608 -12.30 4.21 -40.63
C ASP A 608 -13.47 4.87 -39.86
N VAL A 609 -13.11 5.85 -39.04
CA VAL A 609 -14.05 6.66 -38.23
C VAL A 609 -15.14 7.33 -39.06
N ASP A 610 -14.89 7.46 -40.36
CA ASP A 610 -15.78 8.08 -41.31
C ASP A 610 -16.63 7.09 -42.10
N GLY A 611 -16.68 5.83 -41.65
CA GLY A 611 -17.49 4.78 -42.26
C GLY A 611 -16.98 4.25 -43.59
N ASN A 612 -15.82 4.69 -44.07
CA ASN A 612 -15.24 4.16 -45.29
C ASN A 612 -14.34 2.97 -44.97
N LEU A 613 -14.48 1.89 -45.74
CA LEU A 613 -13.59 0.75 -45.67
C LEU A 613 -12.40 0.98 -46.60
N ARG A 614 -11.19 1.03 -46.04
CA ARG A 614 -9.95 1.34 -46.77
C ARG A 614 -8.89 0.29 -46.56
N LEU A 615 -8.23 -0.12 -47.64
CA LEU A 615 -7.00 -0.90 -47.58
C LEU A 615 -5.82 0.07 -47.53
N TYR A 616 -4.99 -0.12 -46.50
CA TYR A 616 -3.77 0.62 -46.32
C TYR A 616 -2.56 -0.27 -46.60
N SER A 617 -1.62 0.27 -47.36
CA SER A 617 -0.32 -0.35 -47.64
C SER A 617 0.81 0.49 -47.03
N ARG A 618 1.86 -0.20 -46.56
CA ARG A 618 3.09 0.43 -46.05
C ARG A 618 4.30 -0.40 -46.47
N ALA A 619 5.23 0.23 -47.19
CA ALA A 619 6.42 -0.42 -47.71
C ALA A 619 7.32 -0.98 -46.59
N ASP A 620 7.76 -0.13 -45.65
CA ASP A 620 8.68 -0.49 -44.57
C ASP A 620 8.32 0.20 -43.24
N ARG A 621 8.97 -0.23 -42.14
CA ARG A 621 8.84 0.41 -40.81
C ARG A 621 9.22 1.89 -40.87
N GLY A 622 8.43 2.75 -40.22
CA GLY A 622 8.65 4.21 -40.18
C GLY A 622 8.15 4.99 -41.41
N ARG A 623 7.62 4.31 -42.44
CA ARG A 623 6.94 4.97 -43.57
C ARG A 623 5.46 5.22 -43.27
N LYS A 624 4.89 6.24 -43.92
CA LYS A 624 3.47 6.60 -43.77
C LYS A 624 2.58 5.56 -44.46
N TRP A 625 1.44 5.24 -43.84
CA TRP A 625 0.40 4.42 -44.48
C TRP A 625 -0.22 5.17 -45.66
N ILE A 626 -0.33 4.50 -46.80
CA ILE A 626 -1.00 4.99 -48.00
C ILE A 626 -2.26 4.18 -48.26
N VAL A 627 -3.33 4.84 -48.73
CA VAL A 627 -4.56 4.16 -49.13
C VAL A 627 -4.31 3.54 -50.50
N SER A 628 -4.30 2.21 -50.59
CA SER A 628 -4.12 1.46 -51.84
C SER A 628 -5.45 1.00 -52.44
N TRP A 629 -6.53 1.02 -51.66
CA TRP A 629 -7.90 0.82 -52.12
C TRP A 629 -8.91 1.41 -51.12
N GLN A 630 -10.10 1.81 -51.58
CA GLN A 630 -11.22 2.22 -50.73
C GLN A 630 -12.56 1.85 -51.36
N VAL A 631 -13.57 1.57 -50.54
CA VAL A 631 -14.90 1.15 -51.01
C VAL A 631 -15.72 2.30 -51.60
N MET A 632 -15.66 3.48 -50.98
CA MET A 632 -16.38 4.68 -51.44
C MET A 632 -15.37 5.74 -51.90
N SER A 633 -15.40 6.08 -53.19
CA SER A 633 -14.64 7.20 -53.77
C SER A 633 -15.23 8.55 -53.41
N GLU A 634 -16.55 8.61 -53.16
CA GLU A 634 -17.30 9.80 -52.81
C GLU A 634 -17.65 9.81 -51.31
N PRO A 635 -16.89 10.52 -50.45
CA PRO A 635 -16.99 10.37 -49.01
C PRO A 635 -18.31 10.84 -48.39
N CYS A 636 -19.06 11.71 -49.07
CA CYS A 636 -20.35 12.23 -48.59
C CYS A 636 -21.54 11.30 -48.88
N ARG A 637 -21.36 10.25 -49.71
CA ARG A 637 -22.40 9.21 -49.90
C ARG A 637 -22.50 8.25 -48.74
N ILE A 638 -21.49 8.25 -47.86
CA ILE A 638 -21.52 7.46 -46.63
C ILE A 638 -22.59 8.03 -45.70
N HIS A 639 -23.45 7.18 -45.16
CA HIS A 639 -24.55 7.59 -44.31
C HIS A 639 -24.05 8.09 -42.95
N GLY A 640 -24.81 8.98 -42.30
CA GLY A 640 -24.50 9.45 -40.94
C GLY A 640 -23.24 10.32 -40.78
N ILE A 641 -22.61 10.75 -41.88
CA ILE A 641 -21.45 11.68 -41.85
C ILE A 641 -21.84 13.03 -41.24
N CYS A 642 -22.99 13.56 -41.67
CA CYS A 642 -23.62 14.71 -41.06
C CYS A 642 -24.95 14.25 -40.48
N GLY A 643 -25.29 14.75 -39.30
CA GLY A 643 -26.51 14.37 -38.61
C GLY A 643 -27.80 14.86 -39.28
N PRO A 644 -28.94 14.65 -38.64
CA PRO A 644 -30.24 15.05 -39.16
C PRO A 644 -30.33 16.52 -39.58
N ASN A 645 -31.11 16.82 -40.60
CA ASN A 645 -31.36 18.17 -41.13
C ASN A 645 -30.08 18.93 -41.56
N SER A 646 -29.04 18.22 -41.94
CA SER A 646 -27.77 18.78 -42.40
C SER A 646 -27.30 18.10 -43.69
N VAL A 647 -26.35 18.73 -44.38
CA VAL A 647 -25.86 18.29 -45.69
C VAL A 647 -24.34 18.21 -45.68
N CYS A 648 -23.81 17.10 -46.19
CA CYS A 648 -22.38 16.90 -46.46
C CYS A 648 -22.00 17.47 -47.82
N SER A 649 -20.93 18.25 -47.88
CA SER A 649 -20.26 18.65 -49.12
C SER A 649 -18.81 18.21 -49.08
N TYR A 650 -18.25 17.88 -50.24
CA TYR A 650 -16.83 17.54 -50.37
C TYR A 650 -16.17 18.47 -51.38
N ASP A 651 -15.06 19.08 -50.97
CA ASP A 651 -14.20 19.91 -51.80
C ASP A 651 -12.77 19.34 -51.74
N GLY A 652 -12.14 19.13 -52.90
CA GLY A 652 -10.81 18.53 -52.99
C GLY A 652 -9.70 19.30 -52.27
N SER A 653 -9.89 20.61 -52.04
CA SER A 653 -8.94 21.44 -51.28
C SER A 653 -9.21 21.48 -49.78
N SER A 654 -10.48 21.29 -49.40
CA SER A 654 -10.98 21.57 -48.06
C SER A 654 -11.47 20.35 -47.28
N GLY A 655 -11.55 19.19 -47.94
CA GLY A 655 -12.13 17.97 -47.39
C GLY A 655 -13.66 18.02 -47.31
N ARG A 656 -14.23 17.17 -46.44
CA ARG A 656 -15.67 17.16 -46.17
C ARG A 656 -16.06 18.32 -45.25
N ARG A 657 -17.23 18.89 -45.51
CA ARG A 657 -17.87 19.90 -44.67
C ARG A 657 -19.35 19.59 -44.50
N CYS A 658 -19.82 19.64 -43.27
CA CYS A 658 -21.24 19.61 -42.94
C CYS A 658 -21.76 21.06 -42.81
N TYR A 659 -22.99 21.30 -43.26
CA TYR A 659 -23.70 22.55 -43.02
C TYR A 659 -25.18 22.30 -42.76
N CYS A 660 -25.79 23.16 -41.94
CA CYS A 660 -27.22 23.09 -41.66
C CYS A 660 -28.05 23.58 -42.86
N LEU A 661 -29.25 23.01 -43.01
CA LEU A 661 -30.23 23.53 -43.95
C LEU A 661 -30.64 24.96 -43.57
N PRO A 662 -31.05 25.82 -44.54
CA PRO A 662 -31.47 27.19 -44.20
C PRO A 662 -32.66 27.22 -43.24
N GLY A 663 -32.56 28.02 -42.18
CA GLY A 663 -33.55 28.08 -41.09
C GLY A 663 -33.37 26.99 -40.01
N PHE A 664 -32.30 26.21 -40.09
CA PHE A 664 -31.88 25.27 -39.06
C PHE A 664 -30.56 25.73 -38.45
N ARG A 665 -30.44 25.55 -37.14
CA ARG A 665 -29.21 25.79 -36.38
C ARG A 665 -28.59 24.49 -35.95
N ILE A 666 -27.27 24.48 -35.82
CA ILE A 666 -26.55 23.31 -35.33
C ILE A 666 -26.93 23.02 -33.87
N LYS A 667 -27.13 21.75 -33.52
CA LYS A 667 -27.42 21.35 -32.13
C LYS A 667 -26.18 21.50 -31.25
N ASP A 668 -25.02 21.09 -31.77
CA ASP A 668 -23.74 21.14 -31.09
C ASP A 668 -22.61 21.42 -32.09
N LEU A 669 -21.80 22.45 -31.83
CA LEU A 669 -20.66 22.83 -32.66
C LEU A 669 -19.52 21.81 -32.63
N SER A 670 -19.45 20.97 -31.60
CA SER A 670 -18.41 19.97 -31.40
C SER A 670 -18.68 18.63 -32.09
N ASP A 671 -19.95 18.28 -32.32
CA ASP A 671 -20.35 16.99 -32.89
C ASP A 671 -21.46 17.15 -33.96
N TRP A 672 -21.02 17.17 -35.23
CA TRP A 672 -21.92 17.23 -36.39
C TRP A 672 -22.80 15.99 -36.57
N SER A 673 -22.52 14.86 -35.89
CA SER A 673 -23.36 13.66 -35.99
C SER A 673 -24.75 13.86 -35.35
N LEU A 674 -24.89 14.83 -34.44
CA LEU A 674 -26.17 15.24 -33.84
C LEU A 674 -27.04 16.07 -34.78
N GLY A 675 -26.43 16.66 -35.81
CA GLY A 675 -27.10 17.42 -36.86
C GLY A 675 -27.62 18.77 -36.40
N CYS A 676 -28.72 19.20 -37.02
CA CYS A 676 -29.30 20.52 -36.86
C CYS A 676 -30.75 20.44 -36.40
N GLU A 677 -31.20 21.47 -35.69
CA GLU A 677 -32.58 21.65 -35.25
C GLU A 677 -33.21 22.88 -35.92
N PRO A 678 -34.51 22.83 -36.25
CA PRO A 678 -35.20 23.97 -36.87
C PRO A 678 -35.35 25.12 -35.86
N GLU A 679 -35.10 26.35 -36.29
CA GLU A 679 -35.35 27.56 -35.48
C GLU A 679 -36.82 27.98 -35.48
N PHE A 680 -37.66 27.21 -36.16
CA PHE A 680 -39.08 27.48 -36.35
C PHE A 680 -39.93 26.27 -35.97
N LYS A 681 -41.20 26.52 -35.67
CA LYS A 681 -42.22 25.48 -35.47
C LYS A 681 -43.20 25.53 -36.63
N ILE A 682 -43.42 24.39 -37.28
CA ILE A 682 -44.39 24.25 -38.36
C ILE A 682 -45.67 23.62 -37.79
N SER A 683 -46.80 24.30 -37.98
CA SER A 683 -48.13 23.74 -37.78
C SER A 683 -48.51 22.87 -38.99
N CYS A 684 -49.42 21.90 -38.85
CA CYS A 684 -49.88 21.11 -40.02
C CYS A 684 -50.77 21.94 -40.98
N ALA A 685 -51.06 23.21 -40.69
CA ALA A 685 -51.87 24.06 -41.55
C ALA A 685 -51.11 24.41 -42.85
N ALA A 686 -51.64 23.96 -44.00
CA ALA A 686 -51.02 24.15 -45.31
C ALA A 686 -50.85 25.64 -45.72
N THR A 687 -51.61 26.55 -45.11
CA THR A 687 -51.62 27.98 -45.44
C THR A 687 -50.36 28.74 -44.99
N GLU A 688 -49.63 28.22 -44.00
CA GLU A 688 -48.50 28.91 -43.32
C GLU A 688 -47.10 28.48 -43.81
N VAL A 689 -47.03 27.49 -44.71
CA VAL A 689 -45.76 26.86 -45.15
C VAL A 689 -45.44 27.13 -46.62
N ARG A 690 -44.15 27.11 -46.97
CA ARG A 690 -43.61 27.15 -48.33
C ARG A 690 -42.47 26.15 -48.47
N PHE A 691 -42.07 25.84 -49.70
CA PHE A 691 -40.91 25.00 -49.96
C PHE A 691 -39.70 25.81 -50.40
N LEU A 692 -38.53 25.49 -49.83
CA LEU A 692 -37.25 26.04 -50.21
C LEU A 692 -36.49 25.03 -51.08
N GLN A 693 -36.21 25.40 -52.32
CA GLN A 693 -35.46 24.57 -53.26
C GLN A 693 -33.96 24.63 -52.94
N LEU A 694 -33.34 23.47 -52.77
CA LEU A 694 -31.89 23.30 -52.75
C LEU A 694 -31.49 22.41 -53.91
N LYS A 695 -30.62 22.96 -54.78
CA LYS A 695 -30.20 22.30 -56.01
C LYS A 695 -29.08 21.31 -55.74
N ASN A 696 -29.07 20.20 -56.49
CA ASN A 696 -27.98 19.21 -56.46
C ASN A 696 -27.71 18.63 -55.06
N VAL A 697 -28.75 18.58 -54.21
CA VAL A 697 -28.70 17.99 -52.87
C VAL A 697 -29.63 16.78 -52.84
N GLU A 698 -29.09 15.65 -52.38
CA GLU A 698 -29.84 14.42 -52.16
C GLU A 698 -29.94 14.10 -50.67
N PHE A 699 -31.15 13.82 -50.20
CA PHE A 699 -31.38 13.12 -48.94
C PHE A 699 -31.72 11.66 -49.24
N TYR A 700 -30.86 10.72 -48.87
CA TYR A 700 -31.05 9.30 -49.21
C TYR A 700 -31.92 8.57 -48.18
N GLY A 701 -32.96 7.88 -48.66
CA GLY A 701 -33.90 7.10 -47.84
C GLY A 701 -34.95 7.91 -47.09
N TYR A 702 -35.61 7.25 -46.13
CA TYR A 702 -36.70 7.79 -45.28
C TYR A 702 -37.85 8.43 -46.05
N ASP A 703 -38.14 7.83 -47.20
CA ASP A 703 -39.24 8.19 -48.07
C ASP A 703 -40.57 7.70 -47.51
N TYR A 704 -41.61 8.53 -47.59
CA TYR A 704 -42.99 8.11 -47.37
C TYR A 704 -43.43 7.10 -48.44
N GLY A 705 -42.96 7.29 -49.67
CA GLY A 705 -43.24 6.44 -50.81
C GLY A 705 -42.53 6.92 -52.07
N PHE A 706 -42.54 6.08 -53.10
CA PHE A 706 -42.00 6.37 -54.42
C PHE A 706 -43.14 6.62 -55.41
N TYR A 707 -43.15 7.80 -56.03
CA TYR A 707 -44.22 8.22 -56.95
C TYR A 707 -43.62 8.61 -58.31
N PRO A 708 -43.57 7.67 -59.28
CA PRO A 708 -43.13 7.97 -60.63
C PRO A 708 -44.21 8.75 -61.40
N ASN A 709 -43.78 9.61 -62.33
CA ASN A 709 -44.64 10.42 -63.20
C ASN A 709 -45.54 11.43 -62.44
N TYR A 710 -45.06 11.95 -61.32
CA TYR A 710 -45.72 13.05 -60.60
C TYR A 710 -45.12 14.38 -61.04
N THR A 711 -45.96 15.36 -61.35
CA THR A 711 -45.48 16.74 -61.58
C THR A 711 -44.95 17.34 -60.27
N LEU A 712 -44.16 18.41 -60.37
CA LEU A 712 -43.64 19.11 -59.19
C LEU A 712 -44.78 19.55 -58.26
N GLU A 713 -45.84 20.13 -58.80
CA GLU A 713 -47.02 20.58 -58.06
C GLU A 713 -47.78 19.42 -57.39
N MET A 714 -47.89 18.27 -58.06
CA MET A 714 -48.49 17.07 -57.45
C MET A 714 -47.67 16.58 -56.26
N CYS A 715 -46.34 16.60 -56.37
CA CYS A 715 -45.42 16.21 -55.30
C CYS A 715 -45.48 17.18 -54.12
N GLU A 716 -45.56 18.48 -54.42
CA GLU A 716 -45.72 19.54 -53.44
C GLU A 716 -47.02 19.38 -52.64
N ASN A 717 -48.14 19.22 -53.35
CA ASN A 717 -49.44 18.99 -52.73
C ASN A 717 -49.46 17.72 -51.87
N LEU A 718 -48.81 16.65 -52.32
CA LEU A 718 -48.68 15.42 -51.54
C LEU A 718 -47.96 15.66 -50.20
N CYS A 719 -46.84 16.38 -50.21
CA CYS A 719 -46.12 16.72 -48.99
C CYS A 719 -46.86 17.72 -48.08
N LEU A 720 -47.70 18.59 -48.64
CA LEU A 720 -48.54 19.51 -47.86
C LEU A 720 -49.59 18.76 -47.04
N HIS A 721 -50.25 17.75 -47.63
CA HIS A 721 -51.28 16.95 -46.96
C HIS A 721 -50.71 16.02 -45.88
N LEU A 722 -49.43 15.67 -45.97
CA LEU A 722 -48.74 14.85 -44.97
C LEU A 722 -48.16 15.73 -43.86
N CYS A 723 -48.78 15.72 -42.67
CA CYS A 723 -48.31 16.52 -41.53
C CYS A 723 -46.84 16.25 -41.16
N ASN A 724 -46.39 15.01 -41.30
CA ASN A 724 -45.03 14.59 -40.95
C ASN A 724 -44.02 14.80 -42.09
N CYS A 725 -44.46 15.21 -43.29
CA CYS A 725 -43.54 15.44 -44.40
C CYS A 725 -42.68 16.69 -44.13
N LYS A 726 -41.36 16.51 -44.22
CA LYS A 726 -40.36 17.56 -43.99
C LYS A 726 -39.90 18.24 -45.28
N GLY A 727 -40.18 17.62 -46.42
CA GLY A 727 -39.80 18.08 -47.74
C GLY A 727 -39.97 16.95 -48.73
N PHE A 728 -39.60 17.15 -49.99
CA PHE A 728 -39.63 16.09 -50.99
C PHE A 728 -38.44 16.21 -51.95
N GLN A 729 -37.90 15.06 -52.35
CA GLN A 729 -36.88 14.97 -53.38
C GLN A 729 -37.57 14.85 -54.74
N PHE A 730 -37.13 15.64 -55.70
CA PHE A 730 -37.65 15.64 -57.06
C PHE A 730 -36.49 15.48 -58.04
N LYS A 731 -36.54 14.42 -58.86
CA LYS A 731 -35.49 14.12 -59.84
C LYS A 731 -36.06 13.63 -61.16
N PHE A 732 -35.29 13.80 -62.22
CA PHE A 732 -35.63 13.30 -63.55
C PHE A 732 -34.71 12.13 -63.87
N ILE A 733 -35.27 10.96 -64.17
CA ILE A 733 -34.45 9.84 -64.67
C ILE A 733 -34.55 9.83 -66.20
N LYS A 734 -33.39 9.94 -66.84
CA LYS A 734 -33.21 9.67 -68.28
C LYS A 734 -33.25 8.15 -68.47
N HIS A 735 -34.40 7.62 -68.88
CA HIS A 735 -34.44 6.30 -69.50
C HIS A 735 -34.02 6.42 -70.97
N ASN A 736 -33.67 5.31 -71.63
CA ASN A 736 -33.37 5.24 -73.08
C ASN A 736 -34.57 5.59 -74.00
N TYR A 737 -35.55 6.35 -73.50
CA TYR A 737 -36.75 6.85 -74.17
C TYR A 737 -36.73 8.39 -74.22
N PRO A 738 -37.42 9.03 -75.18
CA PRO A 738 -37.24 10.45 -75.51
C PRO A 738 -37.76 11.46 -74.48
N SER A 739 -38.32 11.02 -73.34
CA SER A 739 -38.91 11.90 -72.32
C SER A 739 -38.42 11.58 -70.92
N ASN A 740 -37.86 12.58 -70.24
CA ASN A 740 -37.46 12.53 -68.84
C ASN A 740 -38.70 12.32 -67.95
N ILE A 741 -38.76 11.21 -67.20
CA ILE A 741 -39.88 10.94 -66.29
C ILE A 741 -39.58 11.58 -64.92
N PRO A 742 -40.48 12.42 -64.38
CA PRO A 742 -40.28 13.03 -63.06
C PRO A 742 -40.61 12.06 -61.94
N TYR A 743 -39.70 11.92 -60.98
CA TYR A 743 -39.84 11.07 -59.81
C TYR A 743 -39.94 11.90 -58.54
N CYS A 744 -40.99 11.64 -57.75
CA CYS A 744 -41.29 12.31 -56.50
C CYS A 744 -41.04 11.36 -55.31
N TYR A 745 -40.32 11.86 -54.31
CA TYR A 745 -40.05 11.15 -53.06
C TYR A 745 -40.32 12.06 -51.86
N PRO A 746 -41.51 12.02 -51.26
CA PRO A 746 -41.80 12.77 -50.04
C PRO A 746 -40.96 12.23 -48.87
N LYS A 747 -40.30 13.12 -48.13
CA LYS A 747 -39.38 12.78 -47.04
C LYS A 747 -40.06 12.92 -45.68
N MET A 748 -40.04 11.83 -44.91
CA MET A 748 -40.52 11.81 -43.53
C MET A 748 -39.44 12.29 -42.55
N ALA A 749 -38.17 12.11 -42.92
CA ALA A 749 -37.01 12.62 -42.20
C ALA A 749 -35.95 13.09 -43.21
N LEU A 750 -35.17 14.10 -42.82
CA LEU A 750 -34.07 14.63 -43.62
C LEU A 750 -32.75 14.05 -43.07
N LEU A 751 -32.43 12.83 -43.49
CA LEU A 751 -31.23 12.09 -43.10
C LEU A 751 -30.35 11.78 -44.32
N ASN A 752 -29.04 11.61 -44.10
CA ASN A 752 -28.07 11.29 -45.15
C ASN A 752 -28.04 12.33 -46.29
N GLY A 753 -28.14 13.60 -45.92
CA GLY A 753 -28.07 14.72 -46.86
C GLY A 753 -26.66 14.88 -47.41
N HIS A 754 -26.51 14.92 -48.73
CA HIS A 754 -25.25 15.26 -49.37
C HIS A 754 -25.44 16.10 -50.62
N HIS A 755 -24.48 16.99 -50.87
CA HIS A 755 -24.42 17.83 -52.05
C HIS A 755 -23.44 17.22 -53.05
N PHE A 756 -23.94 16.95 -54.25
CA PHE A 756 -23.14 16.40 -55.34
C PHE A 756 -23.42 17.17 -56.62
N PRO A 757 -22.45 17.95 -57.15
CA PRO A 757 -22.69 18.85 -58.29
C PRO A 757 -23.23 18.16 -59.55
N GLN A 758 -22.95 16.88 -59.74
CA GLN A 758 -23.42 16.10 -60.89
C GLN A 758 -24.77 15.40 -60.64
N PHE A 759 -25.36 15.55 -59.46
CA PHE A 759 -26.66 14.97 -59.13
C PHE A 759 -27.79 15.70 -59.86
N GLU A 760 -28.49 15.00 -60.76
CA GLU A 760 -29.63 15.53 -61.53
C GLU A 760 -30.94 15.49 -60.71
N GLY A 761 -30.98 16.17 -59.56
CA GLY A 761 -32.16 16.27 -58.70
C GLY A 761 -32.08 17.36 -57.64
N ASP A 762 -33.24 17.79 -57.15
CA ASP A 762 -33.39 18.88 -56.18
C ASP A 762 -34.23 18.43 -54.98
N ILE A 763 -33.93 18.99 -53.80
CA ILE A 763 -34.75 18.81 -52.59
C ILE A 763 -35.52 20.10 -52.31
N TYR A 764 -36.80 19.94 -52.01
CA TYR A 764 -37.71 21.02 -51.63
C TYR A 764 -38.03 20.88 -50.15
N VAL A 765 -37.41 21.71 -49.30
CA VAL A 765 -37.52 21.64 -47.83
C VAL A 765 -38.70 22.48 -47.34
N LYS A 766 -39.56 21.91 -46.49
CA LYS A 766 -40.75 22.58 -45.94
C LYS A 766 -40.34 23.56 -44.84
N VAL A 767 -40.64 24.85 -45.04
CA VAL A 767 -40.28 25.96 -44.13
C VAL A 767 -41.45 26.95 -43.97
N PRO A 768 -41.55 27.75 -42.89
CA PRO A 768 -42.62 28.73 -42.73
C PRO A 768 -42.49 29.91 -43.71
N LYS A 769 -43.63 30.51 -44.10
CA LYS A 769 -43.67 31.67 -45.00
C LYS A 769 -43.05 32.94 -44.40
N SER A 770 -43.11 33.12 -43.09
CA SER A 770 -42.69 34.34 -42.38
C SER A 770 -41.18 34.46 -42.12
N GLY A 771 -40.38 33.45 -42.45
CA GLY A 771 -38.93 33.44 -42.20
C GLY A 771 -38.10 34.07 -43.33
N ILE A 772 -37.23 35.03 -42.97
CA ILE A 772 -36.14 35.52 -43.82
C ILE A 772 -34.96 34.54 -43.64
N PHE A 773 -34.79 33.60 -44.56
CA PHE A 773 -33.67 32.66 -44.53
C PHE A 773 -32.53 33.23 -45.36
N SER A 774 -31.45 33.66 -44.71
CA SER A 774 -30.23 34.15 -45.36
C SER A 774 -29.51 33.04 -46.12
N ASN A 775 -28.75 33.43 -47.16
CA ASN A 775 -27.87 32.53 -47.90
C ASN A 775 -26.88 31.85 -46.95
N ILE A 776 -26.61 30.58 -47.27
CA ILE A 776 -25.77 29.61 -46.55
C ILE A 776 -24.56 30.30 -45.90
N THR A 777 -24.60 30.46 -44.57
CA THR A 777 -23.41 30.81 -43.79
C THR A 777 -22.54 29.56 -43.73
N VAL A 778 -21.54 29.50 -44.61
CA VAL A 778 -20.49 28.48 -44.54
C VAL A 778 -19.57 28.86 -43.41
N ASP A 779 -19.89 28.43 -42.19
CA ASP A 779 -18.99 28.61 -41.06
C ASP A 779 -17.72 27.79 -41.33
N LYS A 780 -16.61 28.51 -41.52
CA LYS A 780 -15.31 27.95 -41.86
C LYS A 780 -14.71 27.35 -40.59
N LEU A 781 -14.82 26.04 -40.41
CA LEU A 781 -14.08 25.36 -39.35
C LEU A 781 -12.59 25.36 -39.70
N ASP A 782 -11.80 25.93 -38.80
CA ASP A 782 -10.37 25.69 -38.72
C ASP A 782 -10.16 24.34 -38.01
N CYS A 783 -9.93 23.28 -38.79
CA CYS A 783 -9.66 21.93 -38.27
C CYS A 783 -8.34 21.81 -37.48
N SER A 784 -7.62 22.91 -37.24
CA SER A 784 -6.40 22.92 -36.43
C SER A 784 -6.65 22.91 -34.92
N THR A 785 -7.89 23.13 -34.45
CA THR A 785 -8.24 23.06 -33.02
C THR A 785 -9.04 21.80 -32.69
N GLN A 786 -8.33 20.68 -32.53
CA GLN A 786 -8.88 19.51 -31.86
C GLN A 786 -9.14 19.85 -30.39
N ILE A 787 -10.40 20.14 -30.03
CA ILE A 787 -10.81 20.04 -28.62
C ILE A 787 -10.84 18.56 -28.29
N VAL A 788 -9.79 18.12 -27.59
CA VAL A 788 -9.64 16.74 -27.13
C VAL A 788 -10.60 16.51 -25.97
N GLU A 789 -11.84 16.11 -26.26
CA GLU A 789 -12.67 15.47 -25.23
C GLU A 789 -12.17 14.05 -25.02
N GLN A 790 -11.24 13.91 -24.07
CA GLN A 790 -10.85 12.62 -23.55
C GLN A 790 -12.03 11.97 -22.81
N PRO A 791 -12.17 10.64 -22.83
CA PRO A 791 -13.23 9.96 -22.07
C PRO A 791 -13.06 10.18 -20.56
N TYR A 792 -13.77 11.17 -20.02
CA TYR A 792 -13.83 11.46 -18.59
C TYR A 792 -14.71 10.43 -17.89
N ARG A 793 -14.10 9.54 -17.09
CA ARG A 793 -14.84 8.59 -16.27
C ARG A 793 -15.05 9.17 -14.87
N SER A 794 -16.26 9.67 -14.59
CA SER A 794 -16.68 10.04 -13.24
C SER A 794 -17.05 8.79 -12.44
N TYR A 795 -16.35 8.52 -11.34
CA TYR A 795 -16.71 7.43 -10.42
C TYR A 795 -17.97 7.81 -9.61
N PRO A 796 -19.04 6.99 -9.59
CA PRO A 796 -20.25 7.28 -8.82
C PRO A 796 -19.99 7.09 -7.32
N LYS A 797 -20.43 8.04 -6.50
CA LYS A 797 -20.69 7.78 -5.06
C LYS A 797 -21.91 6.84 -4.97
N SER A 798 -21.78 5.71 -4.29
CA SER A 798 -22.80 4.64 -4.29
C SER A 798 -24.12 5.04 -3.63
N HIS A 799 -25.25 4.72 -4.28
CA HIS A 799 -26.63 4.82 -3.77
C HIS A 799 -27.04 3.56 -2.95
N GLU A 800 -27.87 3.75 -1.92
CA GLU A 800 -28.30 2.74 -0.92
C GLU A 800 -29.39 1.75 -1.41
N ASN A 801 -29.31 0.47 -1.00
CA ASN A 801 -30.27 -0.60 -1.31
C ASN A 801 -31.31 -0.84 -0.19
N GLY A 802 -32.60 -0.81 -0.54
CA GLY A 802 -33.74 -0.90 0.39
C GLY A 802 -33.94 -2.24 1.13
N SER A 803 -33.31 -3.33 0.71
CA SER A 803 -33.39 -4.61 1.45
C SER A 803 -32.64 -4.57 2.79
N LEU A 804 -31.59 -3.74 2.89
CA LEU A 804 -30.87 -3.49 4.13
C LEU A 804 -31.77 -2.78 5.15
N ARG A 805 -32.70 -1.92 4.70
CA ARG A 805 -33.67 -1.25 5.58
C ARG A 805 -34.67 -2.20 6.19
N PHE A 806 -35.14 -3.22 5.48
CA PHE A 806 -36.04 -4.22 6.07
C PHE A 806 -35.32 -5.07 7.12
N ILE A 807 -34.08 -5.48 6.83
CA ILE A 807 -33.24 -6.23 7.79
C ILE A 807 -32.91 -5.36 9.01
N LEU A 808 -32.57 -4.08 8.81
CA LEU A 808 -32.33 -3.13 9.90
C LEU A 808 -33.60 -2.88 10.72
N TRP A 809 -34.76 -2.76 10.09
CA TRP A 809 -36.03 -2.53 10.78
C TRP A 809 -36.45 -3.77 11.59
N PHE A 810 -36.28 -4.97 11.05
CA PHE A 810 -36.51 -6.22 11.76
C PHE A 810 -35.54 -6.41 12.94
N SER A 811 -34.26 -6.05 12.74
CA SER A 811 -33.23 -6.09 13.79
C SER A 811 -33.50 -5.07 14.90
N CYS A 812 -33.97 -3.87 14.53
CA CYS A 812 -34.37 -2.85 15.49
C CYS A 812 -35.63 -3.26 16.26
N ALA A 813 -36.61 -3.88 15.61
CA ALA A 813 -37.81 -4.40 16.28
C ALA A 813 -37.46 -5.49 17.31
N PHE A 814 -36.57 -6.42 16.94
CA PHE A 814 -36.07 -7.44 17.88
C PHE A 814 -35.27 -6.84 19.02
N GLY A 815 -34.39 -5.87 18.73
CA GLY A 815 -33.64 -5.13 19.74
C GLY A 815 -34.51 -4.29 20.68
N ILE A 816 -35.63 -3.75 20.19
CA ILE A 816 -36.61 -3.02 21.00
C ILE A 816 -37.37 -3.98 21.91
N VAL A 817 -37.76 -5.16 21.41
CA VAL A 817 -38.39 -6.21 22.24
C VAL A 817 -37.42 -6.69 23.33
N GLU A 818 -36.15 -6.96 23.00
CA GLU A 818 -35.12 -7.29 24.00
C GLU A 818 -34.93 -6.15 25.00
N PHE A 819 -34.89 -4.90 24.54
CA PHE A 819 -34.74 -3.74 25.40
C PHE A 819 -35.92 -3.59 26.37
N PHE A 820 -37.16 -3.83 25.93
CA PHE A 820 -38.34 -3.78 26.82
C PHE A 820 -38.40 -4.97 27.77
N VAL A 821 -37.94 -6.16 27.37
CA VAL A 821 -37.81 -7.31 28.27
C VAL A 821 -36.73 -7.04 29.33
N ILE A 822 -35.58 -6.47 28.94
CA ILE A 822 -34.51 -6.06 29.85
C ILE A 822 -34.99 -4.93 30.76
N LEU A 823 -35.75 -3.96 30.25
CA LEU A 823 -36.34 -2.90 31.07
C LEU A 823 -37.42 -3.41 32.02
N LEU A 824 -38.24 -4.40 31.65
CA LEU A 824 -39.21 -5.01 32.55
C LEU A 824 -38.51 -5.82 33.65
N VAL A 825 -37.46 -6.57 33.31
CA VAL A 825 -36.62 -7.28 34.29
C VAL A 825 -35.88 -6.29 35.19
N TRP A 826 -35.34 -5.21 34.63
CA TRP A 826 -34.69 -4.13 35.36
C TRP A 826 -35.68 -3.36 36.24
N PHE A 827 -36.88 -3.05 35.76
CA PHE A 827 -37.92 -2.35 36.53
C PHE A 827 -38.46 -3.22 37.68
N CYS A 828 -38.65 -4.52 37.47
CA CYS A 828 -38.96 -5.46 38.54
C CYS A 828 -37.81 -5.59 39.56
N SER A 829 -36.55 -5.51 39.10
CA SER A 829 -35.34 -5.56 39.94
C SER A 829 -35.03 -4.22 40.66
N VAL A 830 -35.46 -3.10 40.11
CA VAL A 830 -35.25 -1.73 40.64
C VAL A 830 -36.38 -1.35 41.59
N ARG A 831 -37.61 -1.82 41.36
CA ARG A 831 -38.70 -1.63 42.33
C ARG A 831 -38.50 -2.44 43.61
N THR A 832 -37.64 -3.46 43.58
CA THR A 832 -37.12 -4.14 44.78
C THR A 832 -35.88 -3.47 45.39
N ARG A 833 -35.29 -2.45 44.74
CA ARG A 833 -34.10 -1.71 45.21
C ARG A 833 -34.29 -0.19 45.32
N GLN A 834 -35.52 0.28 45.43
CA GLN A 834 -35.80 1.59 46.05
C GLN A 834 -35.54 1.48 47.56
N ASN A 835 -34.27 1.60 47.94
CA ASN A 835 -33.86 2.39 49.09
C ASN A 835 -32.38 2.77 48.97
N SER A 836 -32.13 4.08 49.10
CA SER A 836 -30.85 4.82 49.14
C SER A 836 -30.05 5.00 47.83
N GLY A 837 -29.81 6.26 47.43
CA GLY A 837 -28.93 6.63 46.33
C GLY A 837 -28.71 8.14 46.17
N MET A 838 -27.48 8.57 46.49
CA MET A 838 -26.86 9.85 46.12
C MET A 838 -25.54 9.49 45.42
N GLN A 839 -25.25 10.02 44.21
CA GLN A 839 -23.89 10.26 43.69
C GLN A 839 -23.90 10.73 42.23
N GLY A 840 -23.23 11.85 41.97
CA GLY A 840 -22.87 12.31 40.63
C GLY A 840 -21.47 12.91 40.64
N TYR A 841 -20.44 12.06 40.57
CA TYR A 841 -19.07 12.36 40.10
C TYR A 841 -18.29 11.03 39.96
N SER A 842 -18.23 10.44 38.74
CA SER A 842 -17.10 9.72 38.09
C SER A 842 -17.60 9.05 36.79
N PRO A 843 -16.75 8.82 35.76
CA PRO A 843 -15.71 7.79 35.85
C PRO A 843 -14.37 8.21 35.20
N ILE A 844 -13.42 8.72 35.98
CA ILE A 844 -11.98 8.72 35.60
C ILE A 844 -11.07 8.23 36.76
N THR A 845 -11.54 8.14 38.01
CA THR A 845 -10.69 7.88 39.18
C THR A 845 -10.78 6.45 39.74
N THR A 846 -10.80 5.43 38.89
CA THR A 846 -10.89 4.02 39.36
C THR A 846 -9.54 3.39 39.72
N GLN A 847 -8.40 4.10 39.52
CA GLN A 847 -7.06 3.55 39.77
C GLN A 847 -6.47 3.84 41.17
N PHE A 848 -6.96 4.86 41.90
CA PHE A 848 -6.41 5.26 43.20
C PHE A 848 -7.42 5.20 44.33
N ARG A 849 -6.94 4.90 45.55
CA ARG A 849 -7.80 4.85 46.73
C ARG A 849 -8.32 6.24 47.06
N ARG A 850 -9.64 6.37 47.15
CA ARG A 850 -10.30 7.55 47.71
C ARG A 850 -10.33 7.44 49.23
N PHE A 851 -9.74 8.42 49.91
CA PHE A 851 -9.75 8.56 51.36
C PHE A 851 -10.81 9.58 51.79
N THR A 852 -11.39 9.36 52.96
CA THR A 852 -12.27 10.34 53.62
C THR A 852 -11.44 11.37 54.40
N LEU A 853 -11.99 12.56 54.64
CA LEU A 853 -11.27 13.60 55.39
C LEU A 853 -10.99 13.13 56.83
N SER A 854 -11.95 12.46 57.46
CA SER A 854 -11.80 11.92 58.81
C SER A 854 -10.68 10.88 58.91
N GLU A 855 -10.53 10.02 57.89
CA GLU A 855 -9.42 9.06 57.84
C GLU A 855 -8.06 9.77 57.79
N LEU A 856 -7.93 10.82 56.96
CA LEU A 856 -6.67 11.56 56.82
C LEU A 856 -6.38 12.46 58.03
N GLU A 857 -7.42 13.04 58.64
CA GLU A 857 -7.30 13.75 59.92
C GLU A 857 -6.79 12.82 61.02
N LYS A 858 -7.33 11.60 61.11
CA LYS A 858 -6.85 10.60 62.07
C LYS A 858 -5.42 10.15 61.76
N ALA A 859 -5.11 9.88 60.48
CA ALA A 859 -3.78 9.45 60.04
C ALA A 859 -2.69 10.49 60.36
N THR A 860 -3.04 11.78 60.30
CA THR A 860 -2.14 12.91 60.56
C THR A 860 -2.21 13.45 61.99
N ARG A 861 -2.98 12.80 62.89
CA ARG A 861 -3.23 13.26 64.27
C ARG A 861 -3.72 14.71 64.32
N GLY A 862 -4.71 15.03 63.48
CA GLY A 862 -5.28 16.37 63.35
C GLY A 862 -4.40 17.34 62.55
N PHE A 863 -3.64 16.83 61.58
CA PHE A 863 -2.65 17.61 60.82
C PHE A 863 -1.54 18.22 61.71
N GLY A 864 -1.04 17.44 62.68
CA GLY A 864 -0.14 17.93 63.72
C GLY A 864 1.34 18.07 63.35
N GLU A 865 1.83 17.29 62.37
CA GLU A 865 3.23 17.31 61.93
C GLU A 865 3.33 17.81 60.48
N GLU A 866 3.67 19.08 60.33
CA GLU A 866 3.92 19.70 59.03
C GLU A 866 5.36 19.41 58.58
N ILE A 867 5.48 18.86 57.37
CA ILE A 867 6.77 18.48 56.77
C ILE A 867 7.12 19.34 55.55
N GLY A 868 6.22 20.22 55.12
CA GLY A 868 6.50 21.16 54.03
C GLY A 868 5.34 22.11 53.78
N ARG A 869 5.65 23.33 53.33
CA ARG A 869 4.67 24.36 52.98
C ARG A 869 5.11 25.12 51.74
N GLY A 870 4.24 25.17 50.75
CA GLY A 870 4.47 25.90 49.50
C GLY A 870 3.21 26.57 48.96
N ALA A 871 3.33 27.15 47.76
CA ALA A 871 2.21 27.82 47.09
C ALA A 871 1.01 26.87 46.85
N GLY A 872 1.29 25.60 46.53
CA GLY A 872 0.27 24.58 46.29
C GLY A 872 -0.40 24.04 47.56
N GLY A 873 0.06 24.37 48.76
CA GLY A 873 -0.56 23.91 50.01
C GLY A 873 0.43 23.47 51.08
N ILE A 874 -0.09 22.81 52.11
CA ILE A 874 0.68 22.34 53.27
C ILE A 874 0.72 20.81 53.23
N VAL A 875 1.90 20.24 53.45
CA VAL A 875 2.14 18.79 53.48
C VAL A 875 2.35 18.34 54.91
N TYR A 876 1.59 17.32 55.31
CA TYR A 876 1.65 16.74 56.65
C TYR A 876 2.14 15.30 56.58
N LYS A 877 2.89 14.86 57.58
CA LYS A 877 3.20 13.45 57.75
C LYS A 877 2.02 12.74 58.37
N GLY A 878 1.67 11.57 57.84
CA GLY A 878 0.62 10.73 58.40
C GLY A 878 0.97 9.26 58.31
N ILE A 879 0.33 8.46 59.18
CA ILE A 879 0.40 7.01 59.12
C ILE A 879 -0.98 6.49 58.71
N LEU A 880 -1.05 5.89 57.53
CA LEU A 880 -2.29 5.35 56.97
C LEU A 880 -2.77 4.11 57.77
N PRO A 881 -4.04 3.68 57.62
CA PRO A 881 -4.58 2.53 58.36
C PRO A 881 -3.82 1.22 58.13
N ASP A 882 -3.15 1.07 56.98
CA ASP A 882 -2.31 -0.06 56.61
C ASP A 882 -0.86 0.07 57.11
N ARG A 883 -0.60 1.03 58.00
CA ARG A 883 0.70 1.35 58.62
C ARG A 883 1.76 1.97 57.71
N ARG A 884 1.43 2.29 56.46
CA ARG A 884 2.37 3.03 55.59
C ARG A 884 2.48 4.49 56.04
N VAL A 885 3.70 5.01 56.03
CA VAL A 885 3.98 6.44 56.26
C VAL A 885 3.74 7.17 54.95
N ALA A 886 2.91 8.21 54.98
CA ALA A 886 2.52 8.96 53.80
C ALA A 886 2.72 10.47 53.99
N ALA A 887 3.00 11.16 52.89
CA ALA A 887 2.98 12.61 52.81
C ALA A 887 1.62 13.06 52.31
N ILE A 888 0.86 13.76 53.15
CA ILE A 888 -0.52 14.18 52.88
C ILE A 888 -0.52 15.67 52.57
N LYS A 889 -0.58 16.01 51.28
CA LYS A 889 -0.62 17.40 50.78
C LYS A 889 -2.06 17.90 50.82
N ARG A 890 -2.34 18.89 51.65
CA ARG A 890 -3.62 19.61 51.70
C ARG A 890 -3.52 20.89 50.89
N LEU A 891 -4.27 20.94 49.80
CA LEU A 891 -4.25 22.07 48.87
C LEU A 891 -5.03 23.27 49.43
N ASN A 892 -4.57 24.47 49.12
CA ASN A 892 -5.21 25.72 49.55
C ASN A 892 -6.51 25.97 48.76
N VAL A 893 -7.61 26.32 49.46
CA VAL A 893 -8.97 26.37 48.88
C VAL A 893 -9.22 27.64 48.03
N ALA A 894 -8.33 28.63 48.05
CA ALA A 894 -8.44 29.81 47.17
C ALA A 894 -8.33 29.36 45.70
N HIS A 895 -9.14 29.98 44.81
CA HIS A 895 -9.55 29.60 43.42
C HIS A 895 -8.65 28.73 42.52
N GLN A 896 -7.35 28.56 42.81
CA GLN A 896 -6.40 27.77 42.05
C GLN A 896 -6.27 26.30 42.53
N GLY A 897 -6.59 26.00 43.80
CA GLY A 897 -6.37 24.66 44.37
C GLY A 897 -7.19 23.51 43.74
N GLU A 898 -8.38 23.77 43.20
CA GLU A 898 -9.12 22.74 42.46
C GLU A 898 -8.45 22.40 41.12
N ALA A 899 -7.90 23.40 40.43
CA ALA A 899 -7.24 23.16 39.15
C ALA A 899 -5.94 22.37 39.33
N GLU A 900 -5.14 22.71 40.35
CA GLU A 900 -3.94 21.97 40.73
C GLU A 900 -4.27 20.54 41.17
N PHE A 901 -5.35 20.36 41.96
CA PHE A 901 -5.83 19.02 42.34
C PHE A 901 -6.16 18.16 41.12
N GLN A 902 -6.93 18.70 40.17
CA GLN A 902 -7.32 17.95 38.97
C GLN A 902 -6.12 17.68 38.07
N ALA A 903 -5.19 18.63 37.94
CA ALA A 903 -3.95 18.44 37.19
C ALA A 903 -3.11 17.32 37.80
N GLU A 904 -2.88 17.33 39.12
CA GLU A 904 -2.11 16.27 39.78
C GLU A 904 -2.79 14.91 39.62
N VAL A 905 -4.08 14.75 39.99
CA VAL A 905 -4.78 13.45 39.92
C VAL A 905 -4.87 12.92 38.48
N SER A 906 -5.07 13.78 37.49
CA SER A 906 -5.21 13.34 36.08
C SER A 906 -3.88 13.04 35.39
N THR A 907 -2.80 13.72 35.79
CA THR A 907 -1.46 13.54 35.22
C THR A 907 -0.70 12.44 35.94
N ILE A 908 -0.37 12.61 37.24
CA ILE A 908 0.47 11.64 37.98
C ILE A 908 -0.22 10.29 38.11
N GLY A 909 -1.55 10.27 38.10
CA GLY A 909 -2.31 9.05 38.20
C GLY A 909 -2.08 8.04 37.06
N LYS A 910 -1.48 8.46 35.95
CA LYS A 910 -1.16 7.60 34.82
C LYS A 910 0.33 7.29 34.70
N LEU A 911 1.17 7.89 35.53
CA LEU A 911 2.62 7.83 35.45
C LEU A 911 3.15 6.86 36.51
N ASN A 912 4.14 6.05 36.14
CA ASN A 912 4.84 5.17 37.08
C ASN A 912 6.29 5.05 36.61
N HIS A 913 7.20 5.66 37.35
CA HIS A 913 8.62 5.66 37.05
C HIS A 913 9.43 5.79 38.35
N MET A 914 10.56 5.08 38.46
CA MET A 914 11.37 5.02 39.69
C MET A 914 11.85 6.40 40.17
N ASN A 915 12.00 7.36 39.25
CA ASN A 915 12.41 8.74 39.55
C ASN A 915 11.26 9.77 39.52
N LEU A 916 10.00 9.34 39.62
CA LEU A 916 8.84 10.21 39.80
C LEU A 916 8.09 9.82 41.09
N ILE A 917 7.49 10.81 41.77
CA ILE A 917 6.78 10.56 43.04
C ILE A 917 5.48 9.75 42.82
N ASP A 918 5.24 8.74 43.66
CA ASP A 918 4.06 7.91 43.59
C ASP A 918 2.88 8.52 44.37
N LEU A 919 1.76 8.74 43.66
CA LEU A 919 0.47 9.09 44.27
C LEU A 919 -0.25 7.81 44.71
N TRP A 920 -0.52 7.66 46.00
CA TRP A 920 -1.24 6.51 46.55
C TRP A 920 -2.75 6.72 46.63
N GLY A 921 -3.21 7.97 46.70
CA GLY A 921 -4.64 8.27 46.76
C GLY A 921 -4.97 9.74 46.93
N TYR A 922 -6.25 10.02 47.10
CA TYR A 922 -6.75 11.40 47.22
C TYR A 922 -7.99 11.49 48.10
N CYS A 923 -8.28 12.67 48.62
CA CYS A 923 -9.52 13.04 49.28
C CYS A 923 -10.17 14.22 48.57
N ALA A 924 -11.43 14.05 48.18
CA ALA A 924 -12.27 15.07 47.58
C ALA A 924 -13.63 15.11 48.31
N GLU A 925 -13.66 15.76 49.47
CA GLU A 925 -14.85 15.89 50.32
C GLU A 925 -15.17 17.36 50.58
N GLY A 926 -16.37 17.81 50.18
CA GLY A 926 -16.76 19.21 50.27
C GLY A 926 -15.75 20.15 49.60
N LYS A 927 -15.22 21.11 50.36
CA LYS A 927 -14.16 22.05 49.93
C LYS A 927 -12.74 21.53 50.11
N HIS A 928 -12.58 20.33 50.68
CA HIS A 928 -11.27 19.77 51.01
C HIS A 928 -10.73 18.98 49.82
N ARG A 929 -9.50 19.33 49.40
CA ARG A 929 -8.72 18.64 48.38
C ARG A 929 -7.39 18.25 48.98
N LEU A 930 -7.18 16.94 49.14
CA LEU A 930 -5.94 16.39 49.68
C LEU A 930 -5.42 15.29 48.78
N LEU A 931 -4.09 15.20 48.68
CA LEU A 931 -3.36 14.20 47.91
C LEU A 931 -2.46 13.41 48.85
N VAL A 932 -2.39 12.11 48.65
CA VAL A 932 -1.66 11.17 49.51
C VAL A 932 -0.53 10.58 48.70
N TYR A 933 0.70 11.00 49.00
CA TYR A 933 1.93 10.56 48.36
C TYR A 933 2.72 9.60 49.24
N GLU A 934 3.65 8.88 48.64
CA GLU A 934 4.74 8.26 49.41
C GLU A 934 5.52 9.32 50.20
N TYR A 935 5.99 8.95 51.39
CA TYR A 935 6.82 9.83 52.21
C TYR A 935 8.30 9.65 51.84
N MET A 936 8.99 10.76 51.58
CA MET A 936 10.40 10.78 51.19
C MET A 936 11.24 11.19 52.40
N GLU A 937 12.04 10.26 52.93
CA GLU A 937 12.63 10.38 54.27
C GLU A 937 13.65 11.51 54.42
N HIS A 938 14.41 11.80 53.36
CA HIS A 938 15.43 12.85 53.37
C HIS A 938 14.92 14.20 52.87
N GLY A 939 13.62 14.34 52.61
CA GLY A 939 13.03 15.61 52.20
C GLY A 939 13.48 16.04 50.79
N SER A 940 13.62 17.34 50.59
CA SER A 940 13.93 17.92 49.27
C SER A 940 15.43 18.05 49.01
N LEU A 941 15.82 18.03 47.73
CA LEU A 941 17.19 18.28 47.32
C LEU A 941 17.66 19.69 47.76
N ALA A 942 16.78 20.69 47.73
CA ALA A 942 17.12 22.04 48.19
C ALA A 942 17.60 22.07 49.66
N GLU A 943 16.93 21.33 50.56
CA GLU A 943 17.32 21.23 51.96
C GLU A 943 18.66 20.51 52.12
N ASN A 944 18.88 19.42 51.37
CA ASN A 944 20.11 18.62 51.42
C ASN A 944 21.34 19.36 50.88
N LEU A 945 21.18 20.19 49.85
CA LEU A 945 22.25 21.07 49.34
C LEU A 945 22.58 22.20 50.33
N THR A 946 21.59 22.67 51.11
CA THR A 946 21.80 23.74 52.10
C THR A 946 22.49 23.20 53.35
N SER A 947 22.04 22.04 53.86
CA SER A 947 22.62 21.39 55.04
C SER A 947 23.93 20.63 54.79
N ASN A 948 24.39 20.59 53.53
CA ASN A 948 25.55 19.84 53.04
C ASN A 948 25.53 18.33 53.39
N ALA A 949 24.33 17.74 53.44
CA ALA A 949 24.14 16.33 53.76
C ALA A 949 24.52 15.39 52.60
N VAL A 950 24.67 15.93 51.38
CA VAL A 950 24.99 15.18 50.16
C VAL A 950 26.38 15.55 49.61
N ASP A 951 27.25 14.55 49.58
CA ASP A 951 28.53 14.60 48.86
C ASP A 951 28.32 14.68 47.34
N PHE A 952 29.41 14.91 46.62
CA PHE A 952 29.33 15.14 45.17
C PHE A 952 28.81 13.93 44.40
N GLU A 953 29.21 12.71 44.75
CA GLU A 953 28.74 11.50 44.06
C GLU A 953 27.23 11.33 44.22
N LYS A 954 26.68 11.60 45.40
CA LYS A 954 25.22 11.65 45.60
C LYS A 954 24.59 12.75 44.76
N ARG A 955 25.15 13.95 44.72
CA ARG A 955 24.62 15.05 43.88
C ARG A 955 24.58 14.66 42.40
N PHE A 956 25.63 14.01 41.90
CA PHE A 956 25.72 13.56 40.51
C PHE A 956 24.68 12.48 40.21
N ASN A 957 24.54 11.48 41.08
CA ASN A 957 23.51 10.44 40.92
C ASN A 957 22.09 11.00 40.99
N ILE A 958 21.87 12.00 41.85
CA ILE A 958 20.60 12.72 41.94
C ILE A 958 20.29 13.47 40.63
N ALA A 959 21.28 14.13 40.04
CA ALA A 959 21.14 14.78 38.73
C ALA A 959 20.70 13.75 37.67
N VAL A 960 21.46 12.67 37.50
CA VAL A 960 21.16 11.61 36.53
C VAL A 960 19.75 11.04 36.73
N GLY A 961 19.36 10.72 37.97
CA GLY A 961 18.03 10.19 38.27
C GLY A 961 16.91 11.17 37.95
N ALA A 962 17.07 12.46 38.30
CA ALA A 962 16.10 13.49 37.95
C ALA A 962 15.96 13.69 36.43
N ALA A 963 17.07 13.66 35.69
CA ALA A 963 17.03 13.71 34.22
C ALA A 963 16.26 12.53 33.61
N LYS A 964 16.49 11.31 34.12
CA LYS A 964 15.74 10.10 33.69
C LYS A 964 14.23 10.27 33.94
N GLY A 965 13.85 10.80 35.09
CA GLY A 965 12.44 11.11 35.40
C GLY A 965 11.81 12.09 34.42
N LEU A 966 12.51 13.15 34.03
CA LEU A 966 12.00 14.15 33.07
C LEU A 966 12.00 13.63 31.63
N ALA A 967 13.02 12.86 31.22
CA ALA A 967 13.05 12.21 29.91
C ALA A 967 11.83 11.31 29.71
N TYR A 968 11.48 10.53 30.75
CA TYR A 968 10.28 9.71 30.74
C TYR A 968 9.00 10.54 30.50
N LEU A 969 8.85 11.71 31.15
CA LEU A 969 7.68 12.58 30.98
C LEU A 969 7.54 13.14 29.56
N HIS A 970 8.65 13.53 28.95
CA HIS A 970 8.65 14.23 27.66
C HIS A 970 8.61 13.28 26.46
N GLU A 971 9.24 12.12 26.57
CA GLU A 971 9.59 11.30 25.40
C GLU A 971 8.96 9.90 25.46
N GLU A 972 8.78 9.32 26.64
CA GLU A 972 8.32 7.93 26.79
C GLU A 972 6.83 7.78 27.15
N CYS A 973 6.18 8.86 27.60
CA CYS A 973 4.77 8.85 27.98
C CYS A 973 3.83 8.91 26.75
N LEU A 974 2.73 8.13 26.78
CA LEU A 974 1.71 8.08 25.70
C LEU A 974 1.06 9.44 25.40
N GLU A 975 0.86 10.27 26.42
CA GLU A 975 0.52 11.68 26.32
C GLU A 975 1.72 12.44 26.90
N TRP A 976 2.42 13.25 26.10
CA TRP A 976 3.59 13.99 26.58
C TRP A 976 3.19 14.96 27.67
N VAL A 977 3.92 14.95 28.79
CA VAL A 977 3.61 15.78 29.96
C VAL A 977 4.71 16.80 30.15
N LEU A 978 4.36 18.09 30.13
CA LEU A 978 5.27 19.15 30.57
C LEU A 978 5.13 19.33 32.07
N HIS A 979 6.24 19.30 32.81
CA HIS A 979 6.26 19.50 34.26
C HIS A 979 6.05 20.98 34.62
N CYS A 980 6.73 21.89 33.90
CA CYS A 980 6.68 23.35 34.00
C CYS A 980 7.19 23.98 35.31
N ASP A 981 7.53 23.20 36.34
CA ASP A 981 8.07 23.71 37.61
C ASP A 981 9.20 22.85 38.20
N VAL A 982 10.20 22.51 37.37
CA VAL A 982 11.38 21.74 37.81
C VAL A 982 12.32 22.64 38.62
N LYS A 983 12.61 22.27 39.88
CA LYS A 983 13.49 23.02 40.78
C LYS A 983 13.96 22.18 41.98
N PRO A 984 15.00 22.64 42.71
CA PRO A 984 15.40 22.27 44.06
C PRO A 984 14.44 21.43 44.89
N GLN A 985 13.35 22.11 45.20
CA GLN A 985 12.35 21.76 46.20
C GLN A 985 11.42 20.65 45.70
N ASN A 986 11.32 20.49 44.38
CA ASN A 986 10.44 19.53 43.72
C ASN A 986 11.18 18.23 43.33
N ILE A 987 12.45 18.07 43.72
CA ILE A 987 13.19 16.81 43.62
C ILE A 987 13.34 16.29 45.04
N LEU A 988 12.61 15.23 45.38
CA LEU A 988 12.59 14.64 46.72
C LEU A 988 13.49 13.41 46.79
N LEU A 989 14.05 13.15 47.97
CA LEU A 989 15.04 12.10 48.19
C LEU A 989 14.54 11.05 49.19
N ASP A 990 14.60 9.78 48.78
CA ASP A 990 14.20 8.67 49.64
C ASP A 990 15.29 8.33 50.66
N GLY A 991 15.05 7.33 51.51
CA GLY A 991 16.02 6.81 52.48
C GLY A 991 17.38 6.39 51.91
N ASN A 992 17.51 6.19 50.59
CA ASN A 992 18.76 5.85 49.90
C ASN A 992 19.31 7.01 49.06
N TYR A 993 18.80 8.23 49.24
CA TYR A 993 19.12 9.42 48.46
C TYR A 993 18.81 9.29 46.95
N GLN A 994 17.90 8.38 46.57
CA GLN A 994 17.44 8.29 45.19
C GLN A 994 16.40 9.37 44.90
N PRO A 995 16.50 10.07 43.75
CA PRO A 995 15.64 11.21 43.48
C PRO A 995 14.30 10.82 42.86
N LYS A 996 13.24 11.50 43.30
CA LYS A 996 11.92 11.48 42.66
C LYS A 996 11.43 12.90 42.39
N VAL A 997 11.13 13.20 41.12
CA VAL A 997 10.54 14.49 40.73
C VAL A 997 9.07 14.51 41.17
N SER A 998 8.66 15.62 41.79
CA SER A 998 7.39 15.80 42.47
C SER A 998 6.74 17.15 42.12
N ASP A 999 5.51 17.36 42.59
CA ASP A 999 4.72 18.59 42.41
C ASP A 999 4.24 18.89 40.98
N PHE A 1000 3.29 18.06 40.52
CA PHE A 1000 2.69 18.14 39.17
C PHE A 1000 1.53 19.13 39.06
N GLY A 1001 1.35 20.04 40.03
CA GLY A 1001 0.22 20.98 40.08
C GLY A 1001 0.12 21.92 38.87
N LEU A 1002 1.25 22.19 38.21
CA LEU A 1002 1.32 23.00 36.99
C LEU A 1002 1.51 22.17 35.72
N SER A 1003 1.50 20.84 35.84
CA SER A 1003 1.74 19.94 34.72
C SER A 1003 0.60 19.97 33.71
N GLN A 1004 0.94 19.79 32.42
CA GLN A 1004 -0.04 19.85 31.35
C GLN A 1004 0.19 18.73 30.33
N PRO A 1005 -0.82 17.87 30.07
CA PRO A 1005 -0.72 16.86 29.02
C PRO A 1005 -0.91 17.49 27.63
N LEU A 1006 -0.13 17.02 26.66
CA LEU A 1006 -0.19 17.38 25.24
C LEU A 1006 -0.61 16.16 24.40
N LYS A 1007 -1.62 16.32 23.54
CA LYS A 1007 -2.09 15.26 22.63
C LYS A 1007 -1.39 15.32 21.27
N ILE A 1008 -0.83 14.20 20.85
CA ILE A 1008 -0.11 14.04 19.58
C ILE A 1008 -1.09 14.22 18.40
N GLY A 1009 -0.83 15.22 17.54
CA GLY A 1009 -1.54 15.43 16.27
C GLY A 1009 -2.48 16.65 16.21
N SER A 1010 -2.61 17.45 17.27
CA SER A 1010 -3.30 18.75 17.19
C SER A 1010 -2.29 19.85 16.81
N ARG A 1011 -2.39 20.40 15.59
CA ARG A 1011 -1.63 21.59 15.14
C ARG A 1011 -2.21 22.91 15.68
N HIS A 1012 -3.13 22.87 16.65
CA HIS A 1012 -3.63 24.03 17.37
C HIS A 1012 -3.43 23.84 18.88
N LEU A 1013 -2.69 24.77 19.49
CA LEU A 1013 -2.49 24.86 20.94
C LEU A 1013 -3.84 25.00 21.64
N ASN A 1014 -4.02 24.26 22.74
CA ASN A 1014 -5.16 24.43 23.63
C ASN A 1014 -5.18 25.90 24.12
N PRO A 1015 -6.31 26.64 24.11
CA PRO A 1015 -6.38 28.07 24.48
C PRO A 1015 -5.94 28.42 25.92
N ARG A 1016 -5.49 27.44 26.71
CA ARG A 1016 -5.13 27.54 28.13
C ARG A 1016 -3.65 27.84 28.42
N PHE A 1017 -2.82 28.05 27.39
CA PHE A 1017 -1.42 28.50 27.56
C PHE A 1017 -1.28 30.02 27.83
N SER A 1018 -2.37 30.74 28.12
CA SER A 1018 -2.37 32.21 28.27
C SER A 1018 -1.79 32.76 29.58
N ARG A 1019 -1.41 31.91 30.54
CA ARG A 1019 -0.80 32.33 31.81
C ARG A 1019 0.62 31.79 31.91
N ILE A 1020 1.57 32.69 32.18
CA ILE A 1020 2.96 32.35 32.52
C ILE A 1020 2.95 31.45 33.76
N ARG A 1021 3.65 30.31 33.71
CA ARG A 1021 3.74 29.31 34.78
C ARG A 1021 5.21 28.96 35.04
N GLY A 1022 5.54 28.67 36.30
CA GLY A 1022 6.88 28.26 36.74
C GLY A 1022 7.49 29.20 37.80
N THR A 1023 8.59 28.77 38.41
CA THR A 1023 9.30 29.49 39.47
C THR A 1023 10.37 30.44 38.91
N ARG A 1024 10.38 31.70 39.36
CA ARG A 1024 11.37 32.72 38.94
C ARG A 1024 12.80 32.24 39.27
N GLY A 1025 13.72 32.41 38.32
CA GLY A 1025 15.10 31.92 38.41
C GLY A 1025 15.32 30.56 37.72
N TYR A 1026 14.26 29.76 37.54
CA TYR A 1026 14.30 28.49 36.82
C TYR A 1026 13.53 28.53 35.49
N MET A 1027 12.61 29.50 35.33
CA MET A 1027 11.84 29.67 34.09
C MET A 1027 12.72 29.99 32.89
N ALA A 1028 12.49 29.26 31.80
CA ALA A 1028 13.11 29.52 30.51
C ALA A 1028 12.69 30.88 29.91
N PRO A 1029 13.56 31.56 29.14
CA PRO A 1029 13.27 32.88 28.57
C PRO A 1029 12.02 32.94 27.69
N GLU A 1030 11.67 31.85 27.02
CA GLU A 1030 10.49 31.77 26.15
C GLU A 1030 9.16 31.93 26.87
N TRP A 1031 9.11 31.71 28.20
CA TRP A 1031 7.91 31.97 29.00
C TRP A 1031 7.48 33.44 29.00
N ILE A 1032 8.41 34.36 28.73
CA ILE A 1032 8.18 35.82 28.74
C ILE A 1032 8.33 36.47 27.37
N SER A 1033 8.76 35.75 26.33
CA SER A 1033 9.02 36.29 24.98
C SER A 1033 7.94 35.96 23.93
N ASN A 1034 6.76 35.49 24.36
CA ASN A 1034 5.60 35.15 23.52
C ASN A 1034 5.91 34.09 22.44
N GLN A 1035 6.94 33.27 22.66
CA GLN A 1035 7.32 32.17 21.79
C GLN A 1035 6.57 30.88 22.17
N SER A 1036 6.57 29.89 21.27
CA SER A 1036 5.90 28.61 21.51
C SER A 1036 6.55 27.84 22.66
N ILE A 1037 5.74 27.39 23.62
CA ILE A 1037 6.19 26.57 24.75
C ILE A 1037 6.28 25.10 24.31
N THR A 1038 7.43 24.48 24.56
CA THR A 1038 7.73 23.08 24.25
C THR A 1038 8.39 22.42 25.47
N SER A 1039 8.74 21.13 25.40
CA SER A 1039 9.48 20.42 26.46
C SER A 1039 10.83 21.05 26.82
N LYS A 1040 11.38 21.90 25.95
CA LYS A 1040 12.64 22.62 26.18
C LYS A 1040 12.60 23.61 27.35
N VAL A 1041 11.40 23.97 27.85
CA VAL A 1041 11.29 24.79 29.06
C VAL A 1041 11.69 24.04 30.33
N ASP A 1042 11.39 22.74 30.39
CA ASP A 1042 11.77 21.88 31.51
C ASP A 1042 13.26 21.53 31.43
N VAL A 1043 13.82 21.37 30.22
CA VAL A 1043 15.27 21.19 29.99
C VAL A 1043 16.06 22.38 30.56
N TYR A 1044 15.61 23.61 30.27
CA TYR A 1044 16.25 24.81 30.80
C TYR A 1044 16.18 24.85 32.33
N SER A 1045 14.99 24.57 32.89
CA SER A 1045 14.77 24.55 34.34
C SER A 1045 15.67 23.52 35.03
N TYR A 1046 15.84 22.34 34.42
CA TYR A 1046 16.76 21.30 34.87
C TYR A 1046 18.23 21.73 34.80
N GLY A 1047 18.64 22.40 33.72
CA GLY A 1047 19.99 22.98 33.61
C GLY A 1047 20.31 23.96 34.74
N MET A 1048 19.34 24.79 35.13
CA MET A 1048 19.48 25.68 36.29
C MET A 1048 19.61 24.92 37.63
N VAL A 1049 18.95 23.76 37.76
CA VAL A 1049 19.12 22.87 38.92
C VAL A 1049 20.56 22.34 38.98
N LEU A 1050 21.12 21.89 37.86
CA LEU A 1050 22.49 21.38 37.79
C LEU A 1050 23.54 22.43 38.16
N LEU A 1051 23.40 23.66 37.66
CA LEU A 1051 24.28 24.77 38.05
C LEU A 1051 24.22 25.04 39.56
N GLY A 1052 23.02 24.96 40.15
CA GLY A 1052 22.85 25.09 41.60
C GLY A 1052 23.51 23.94 42.38
N MET A 1053 23.44 22.71 41.88
CA MET A 1053 24.07 21.54 42.52
C MET A 1053 25.61 21.61 42.47
N ALA A 1054 26.17 22.07 41.34
CA ALA A 1054 27.61 22.20 41.16
C ALA A 1054 28.22 23.29 42.05
N THR A 1055 27.50 24.39 42.24
CA THR A 1055 28.04 25.59 42.93
C THR A 1055 27.56 25.75 44.36
N GLY A 1056 26.52 25.01 44.75
CA GLY A 1056 25.90 25.15 46.07
C GLY A 1056 25.11 26.43 46.25
N LYS A 1057 24.96 27.25 45.19
CA LYS A 1057 24.27 28.54 45.24
C LYS A 1057 22.85 28.42 44.69
N CYS A 1058 21.91 29.19 45.25
CA CYS A 1058 20.55 29.28 44.73
C CYS A 1058 20.49 30.29 43.56
N PRO A 1059 20.14 29.86 42.33
CA PRO A 1059 20.00 30.78 41.20
C PRO A 1059 18.93 31.87 41.37
N ALA A 1060 18.01 31.70 42.32
CA ALA A 1060 16.92 32.64 42.58
C ALA A 1060 17.29 33.77 43.57
N GLU A 1061 18.41 33.67 44.31
CA GLU A 1061 18.75 34.56 45.43
C GLU A 1061 19.96 35.50 45.17
N GLU A 1062 20.68 35.36 44.05
CA GLU A 1062 21.82 36.26 43.75
C GLU A 1062 21.35 37.67 43.37
N THR A 1063 21.69 38.64 44.23
CA THR A 1063 21.41 40.09 44.13
C THR A 1063 22.67 40.91 43.85
N GLN A 1064 23.76 40.31 43.37
CA GLN A 1064 25.01 41.02 43.05
C GLN A 1064 25.33 40.99 41.55
N ASP A 1065 24.95 42.08 40.85
CA ASP A 1065 25.41 42.64 39.55
C ASP A 1065 25.91 41.76 38.37
N LYS A 1066 25.85 40.42 38.43
CA LYS A 1066 26.08 39.52 37.29
C LYS A 1066 25.11 38.33 37.34
N MET A 1067 24.46 38.05 36.21
CA MET A 1067 23.59 36.89 36.05
C MET A 1067 24.40 35.58 36.07
N MET A 1068 23.90 34.55 36.77
CA MET A 1068 24.61 33.27 37.00
C MET A 1068 25.06 32.58 35.70
N VAL A 1069 24.20 32.45 34.69
CA VAL A 1069 24.53 31.71 33.45
C VAL A 1069 25.66 32.37 32.63
N PRO A 1070 25.62 33.69 32.32
CA PRO A 1070 26.75 34.36 31.68
C PRO A 1070 28.05 34.28 32.47
N TRP A 1071 27.99 34.41 33.80
CA TRP A 1071 29.16 34.30 34.66
C TRP A 1071 29.80 32.91 34.60
N MET A 1072 28.98 31.84 34.67
CA MET A 1072 29.47 30.46 34.53
C MET A 1072 30.15 30.24 33.18
N ARG A 1073 29.54 30.73 32.09
CA ARG A 1073 30.08 30.56 30.74
C ARG A 1073 31.41 31.31 30.56
N GLU A 1074 31.51 32.52 31.08
CA GLU A 1074 32.77 33.30 31.09
C GLU A 1074 33.88 32.53 31.81
N LYS A 1075 33.58 31.93 32.97
CA LYS A 1075 34.57 31.22 33.78
C LYS A 1075 34.92 29.84 33.22
N PHE A 1076 33.96 29.13 32.63
CA PHE A 1076 34.18 27.82 32.00
C PHE A 1076 35.01 27.93 30.71
N ASN A 1077 34.79 28.97 29.89
CA ASN A 1077 35.48 29.15 28.59
C ASN A 1077 36.82 29.90 28.68
N SER A 1078 37.32 30.18 29.88
CA SER A 1078 38.60 30.87 30.09
C SER A 1078 39.76 29.93 29.74
N GLU A 1079 40.30 30.03 28.52
CA GLU A 1079 41.27 29.12 27.88
C GLU A 1079 42.66 28.97 28.55
N ASN A 1080 42.92 29.52 29.74
CA ASN A 1080 44.23 29.44 30.42
C ASN A 1080 44.15 29.21 31.93
N ALA A 1081 43.65 28.06 32.37
CA ALA A 1081 43.92 27.59 33.72
C ALA A 1081 43.77 26.07 33.87
N THR A 1082 44.89 25.38 34.00
CA THR A 1082 44.99 24.11 34.75
C THR A 1082 44.27 24.26 36.09
N ASP A 1083 43.22 23.46 36.32
CA ASP A 1083 42.47 23.24 37.58
C ASP A 1083 41.90 24.46 38.36
N SER A 1084 42.29 25.70 38.09
CA SER A 1084 41.99 26.88 38.92
C SER A 1084 40.57 27.46 38.75
N TRP A 1085 39.87 27.14 37.65
CA TRP A 1085 38.49 27.62 37.47
C TRP A 1085 37.49 26.82 38.33
N MET A 1086 37.74 25.52 38.54
CA MET A 1086 36.87 24.67 39.36
C MET A 1086 36.86 25.13 40.82
N GLU A 1087 38.01 25.52 41.38
CA GLU A 1087 38.11 26.07 42.74
C GLU A 1087 37.26 27.34 42.95
N LYS A 1088 36.92 28.07 41.87
CA LYS A 1088 36.14 29.31 41.92
C LYS A 1088 34.64 29.09 41.70
N ILE A 1089 34.26 27.98 41.07
CA ILE A 1089 32.87 27.70 40.68
C ILE A 1089 32.25 26.63 41.58
N VAL A 1090 32.98 25.55 41.84
CA VAL A 1090 32.48 24.40 42.59
C VAL A 1090 32.19 24.80 44.02
N ASP A 1091 31.11 24.25 44.57
CA ASP A 1091 30.69 24.44 45.96
C ASP A 1091 31.89 24.22 46.92
N PRO A 1092 32.37 25.27 47.60
CA PRO A 1092 33.53 25.16 48.49
C PRO A 1092 33.34 24.14 49.61
N ARG A 1093 32.08 23.84 49.97
CA ARG A 1093 31.71 22.86 51.00
C ARG A 1093 31.97 21.41 50.59
N LEU A 1094 32.30 21.15 49.32
CA LEU A 1094 32.78 19.85 48.87
C LEU A 1094 34.27 19.62 49.19
N GLU A 1095 34.99 20.65 49.68
CA GLU A 1095 36.38 20.55 50.16
C GLU A 1095 37.35 19.89 49.15
N GLY A 1096 37.11 20.04 47.84
CA GLY A 1096 37.92 19.40 46.79
C GLY A 1096 37.68 17.88 46.62
N LYS A 1097 36.74 17.27 47.35
CA LYS A 1097 36.38 15.86 47.28
C LYS A 1097 35.31 15.60 46.22
N PHE A 1098 35.67 15.77 44.96
CA PHE A 1098 34.81 15.47 43.82
C PHE A 1098 35.64 14.97 42.64
N ASP A 1099 35.04 14.15 41.80
CA ASP A 1099 35.64 13.77 40.52
C ASP A 1099 35.56 14.96 39.56
N LYS A 1100 36.74 15.46 39.15
CA LYS A 1100 36.87 16.64 38.28
C LYS A 1100 36.18 16.42 36.93
N ARG A 1101 36.32 15.23 36.34
CA ARG A 1101 35.74 14.91 35.03
C ARG A 1101 34.23 14.84 35.11
N LYS A 1102 33.69 14.20 36.15
CA LYS A 1102 32.23 14.20 36.39
C LYS A 1102 31.70 15.61 36.64
N MET A 1103 32.45 16.46 37.35
CA MET A 1103 32.08 17.86 37.56
C MET A 1103 32.08 18.67 36.25
N GLU A 1104 33.08 18.49 35.40
CA GLU A 1104 33.12 19.11 34.07
C GLU A 1104 31.93 18.71 33.22
N VAL A 1105 31.59 17.42 33.21
CA VAL A 1105 30.42 16.91 32.50
C VAL A 1105 29.14 17.52 33.07
N LEU A 1106 28.98 17.55 34.39
CA LEU A 1106 27.81 18.14 35.06
C LEU A 1106 27.61 19.60 34.65
N ILE A 1107 28.68 20.41 34.70
CA ILE A 1107 28.63 21.85 34.35
C ILE A 1107 28.44 22.05 32.84
N GLY A 1108 29.14 21.29 32.00
CA GLY A 1108 29.03 21.36 30.55
C GLY A 1108 27.60 21.06 30.07
N VAL A 1109 27.01 19.97 30.58
CA VAL A 1109 25.62 19.62 30.30
C VAL A 1109 24.66 20.68 30.80
N ALA A 1110 24.91 21.24 31.99
CA ALA A 1110 24.09 22.32 32.51
C ALA A 1110 24.09 23.55 31.59
N LEU A 1111 25.27 23.94 31.07
CA LEU A 1111 25.43 25.07 30.14
C LEU A 1111 24.75 24.84 28.79
N GLU A 1112 24.74 23.62 28.29
CA GLU A 1112 23.99 23.21 27.09
C GLU A 1112 22.47 23.30 27.32
N CYS A 1113 22.00 22.87 28.49
CA CYS A 1113 20.60 22.94 28.87
C CYS A 1113 20.07 24.37 29.00
N VAL A 1114 20.91 25.33 29.43
CA VAL A 1114 20.51 26.73 29.66
C VAL A 1114 20.81 27.67 28.49
N LYS A 1115 21.03 27.14 27.28
CA LYS A 1115 21.16 27.96 26.07
C LYS A 1115 19.93 28.85 25.87
N LEU A 1116 20.15 30.07 25.40
CA LEU A 1116 19.05 31.03 25.21
C LEU A 1116 18.10 30.55 24.11
N ASP A 1117 18.63 30.08 22.99
CA ASP A 1117 17.85 29.42 21.96
C ASP A 1117 17.40 28.03 22.45
N LYS A 1118 16.09 27.80 22.45
CA LYS A 1118 15.49 26.55 22.90
C LYS A 1118 15.74 25.39 21.95
N ASP A 1119 15.94 25.65 20.66
CA ASP A 1119 16.10 24.59 19.67
C ASP A 1119 17.51 23.98 19.74
N GLU A 1120 18.49 24.76 20.21
CA GLU A 1120 19.85 24.30 20.49
C GLU A 1120 19.99 23.50 21.80
N ARG A 1121 19.03 23.60 22.73
CA ARG A 1121 19.07 22.83 23.97
C ARG A 1121 18.93 21.33 23.66
N PRO A 1122 19.63 20.42 24.34
CA PRO A 1122 19.44 18.99 24.14
C PRO A 1122 18.03 18.52 24.57
N ALA A 1123 17.60 17.37 24.07
CA ALA A 1123 16.44 16.65 24.63
C ALA A 1123 16.81 16.02 25.99
N MET A 1124 15.83 15.72 26.86
CA MET A 1124 16.15 15.19 28.20
C MET A 1124 16.78 13.79 28.14
N SER A 1125 16.43 12.95 27.15
CA SER A 1125 17.14 11.69 26.88
C SER A 1125 18.62 11.92 26.56
N GLN A 1126 18.92 12.89 25.69
CA GLN A 1126 20.29 13.26 25.35
C GLN A 1126 21.05 13.83 26.56
N VAL A 1127 20.37 14.57 27.43
CA VAL A 1127 20.95 15.05 28.69
C VAL A 1127 21.37 13.88 29.58
N VAL A 1128 20.55 12.82 29.69
CA VAL A 1128 20.91 11.60 30.44
C VAL A 1128 22.15 10.96 29.81
N GLU A 1129 22.19 10.81 28.49
CA GLU A 1129 23.34 10.24 27.80
C GLU A 1129 24.62 11.04 28.04
N LEU A 1130 24.56 12.37 27.90
CA LEU A 1130 25.71 13.24 28.12
C LEU A 1130 26.24 13.15 29.54
N LEU A 1131 25.37 13.06 30.56
CA LEU A 1131 25.80 12.86 31.94
C LEU A 1131 26.48 11.50 32.14
N LEU A 1132 26.00 10.44 31.49
CA LEU A 1132 26.57 9.09 31.61
C LEU A 1132 27.84 8.86 30.76
N GLN A 1133 28.21 9.77 29.85
CA GLN A 1133 29.38 9.60 28.97
C GLN A 1133 30.71 9.47 29.72
N HIS A 1134 30.83 9.94 30.96
CA HIS A 1134 32.06 9.79 31.74
C HIS A 1134 32.41 8.33 32.05
N GLU A 1135 31.45 7.39 31.98
CA GLU A 1135 31.66 5.96 32.28
C GLU A 1135 32.34 5.19 31.14
N LYS A 1136 32.45 5.77 29.93
CA LYS A 1136 32.90 5.04 28.72
C LYS A 1136 34.41 5.08 28.43
N TYR A 1137 35.24 5.66 29.31
CA TYR A 1137 36.70 5.61 29.17
C TYR A 1137 37.39 5.32 30.51
N PRO A 1138 37.65 4.05 30.87
CA PRO A 1138 38.61 3.76 31.93
C PRO A 1138 40.03 4.11 31.45
N GLU A 1139 40.70 4.97 32.22
CA GLU A 1139 42.14 5.21 32.10
C GLU A 1139 42.90 3.89 32.35
N CYS A 1140 43.85 3.55 31.47
CA CYS A 1140 44.74 2.42 31.66
C CYS A 1140 45.64 2.65 32.87
N VAL A 1141 45.45 1.87 33.93
CA VAL A 1141 46.50 1.47 34.88
C VAL A 1141 46.36 -0.01 35.17
#